data_AF-A0A8T4JFJ9-F1
#
_entry.id   AF-A0A8T4JFJ9-F1
#
_cell.length_a   1.000
_cell.length_b   1.000
_cell.length_c   1.000
_cell.angle_alpha   90.00
_cell.angle_beta   90.00
_cell.angle_gamma   90.00
#
_symmetry.space_group_name_H-M   'P 1'
#
loop_
_entity.id
_entity.type
_entity.pdbx_description
1 polymer ?
#
loop_
_entity_poly.entity_id
_entity_poly.type
_entity_poly.pdbx_seq_one_letter_code
_entity_poly.pdbx_strand_id
1 'polypeptide(L)'
;NVTYENESGILNGTVTRYDNLTINATVSGASYVWAVIWDGAVGFGSVVWQGFLNLVSGNLWSVTITTNSSFPVGVINYTVFANDSVGNEVNFTSNITIVENVSVSACRVLDQAGTIYTLVENVIDNSLIDNCFNITAQNVTLDCVGYGISSSSNYSGVYSDQFNTTVRNCNINMGGGTAYGVNLVTGADNSSIINNTFNDNGDLGLRLFGPDYILIENNTANDNGGGGSYNGGMLIVSCVGCILKNNWVEDNSQQSYFIQSSTNCTFINNTAIDNTRGFNFYQSSSGNLIINAYASTNGVFGISFSNGSNNNIVRDSDFSSENVLGETGSGTGSINNTFINSSYDISDETIDDGSEIIRKWYYQAYVNDSLGNAVDGANVSSYNSSDDFEFSYLTNSSGWIDKTSIIEYVNINGTRNYYSNYTLNATNGTHLDSHSWNVSYELNNLSDWFTIIDTISPNVTIVYPVNATTYTINVSEINYTSNEAGYCWYTNNSGVFNSSIVSTGTNFTNVITLEGLNNYTVYCNDTSGNIGLGNVSFFKDSSYPQFTLYWDNNASIVTYGNALFNVTVTGTNGTVLLTINGTNYTSSNLSGNVFNASVSGLTNGTYSYYWLGFGTGASNNLNTSESFDYVVNASPEISLSVIYPGTNINVTTGTFFNVSVNISCLTGTCGAIDVSLKSNGSLTNITAGGLPFYTNASGNPLSTSGLGSGSSELVVFWVNASGNISTYEFLSYANVSTNSSIGNISSPFNVSIVEGASIFSIDLSTSLSQEINWTLATLPVFNQSANGNNDSGNLVSEFFVNVSTEGGKIDLYVKANDHLKTSGLDILSISNETYSFNKTNSSVPSDNRYSLSTNFSDNQIGTSLSSGDSVYLKFFLSAPASQAAGSYNNSLSFKAVSAGQNP
;
A
#
# COMPACT_ATOMS: atom_id res chain seq x y z
N ASN A 1 31.53 7.11 25.55
CA ASN A 1 30.32 7.13 26.40
C ASN A 1 30.58 8.11 27.52
N VAL A 2 29.69 9.08 27.74
CA VAL A 2 29.86 10.12 28.75
C VAL A 2 28.59 10.21 29.57
N THR A 3 28.74 10.23 30.89
CA THR A 3 27.64 10.35 31.86
C THR A 3 28.06 11.28 32.99
N TYR A 4 27.10 11.73 33.78
CA TYR A 4 27.38 12.34 35.07
C TYR A 4 26.56 11.69 36.18
N GLU A 5 27.00 11.86 37.42
CA GLU A 5 26.36 11.36 38.63
C GLU A 5 26.26 12.51 39.65
N ASN A 6 25.13 12.61 40.36
CA ASN A 6 25.01 13.52 41.50
C ASN A 6 25.67 12.94 42.76
N GLU A 7 25.65 13.67 43.88
CA GLU A 7 26.33 13.25 45.12
C GLU A 7 25.79 11.92 45.69
N SER A 8 24.52 11.61 45.43
CA SER A 8 23.90 10.32 45.81
C SER A 8 24.23 9.17 44.86
N GLY A 9 25.06 9.39 43.83
CA GLY A 9 25.45 8.38 42.84
C GLY A 9 24.38 8.09 41.77
N ILE A 10 23.38 8.96 41.61
CA ILE A 10 22.34 8.79 40.59
C ILE A 10 22.86 9.30 39.24
N LEU A 11 22.95 8.39 38.27
CA LEU A 11 23.31 8.70 36.88
C LEU A 11 22.29 9.67 36.25
N ASN A 12 22.80 10.77 35.68
CA ASN A 12 22.02 11.85 35.07
C ASN A 12 20.94 12.44 36.01
N GLY A 13 21.12 12.33 37.33
CA GLY A 13 20.21 12.87 38.33
C GLY A 13 20.40 14.37 38.57
N THR A 14 19.39 15.06 39.07
CA THR A 14 19.48 16.47 39.47
C THR A 14 20.60 16.67 40.50
N VAL A 15 21.37 17.75 40.35
CA VAL A 15 22.47 18.12 41.25
C VAL A 15 22.06 19.32 42.09
N THR A 16 22.10 19.19 43.41
CA THR A 16 21.91 20.35 44.29
C THR A 16 23.16 21.23 44.27
N ARG A 17 22.96 22.54 44.29
CA ARG A 17 24.06 23.48 44.52
C ARG A 17 24.76 23.15 45.85
N TYR A 18 26.09 23.23 45.84
CA TYR A 18 27.01 22.85 46.92
C TYR A 18 27.26 21.34 47.06
N ASP A 19 26.50 20.48 46.39
CA ASP A 19 26.77 19.04 46.31
C ASP A 19 27.83 18.73 45.24
N ASN A 20 28.36 17.51 45.31
CA ASN A 20 29.31 16.98 44.33
C ASN A 20 28.62 16.52 43.04
N LEU A 21 29.17 16.95 41.90
CA LEU A 21 28.88 16.48 40.54
C LEU A 21 30.07 15.65 40.05
N THR A 22 29.85 14.40 39.65
CA THR A 22 30.90 13.56 39.06
C THR A 22 30.64 13.36 37.57
N ILE A 23 31.57 13.74 36.70
CA ILE A 23 31.50 13.50 35.25
C ILE A 23 32.41 12.33 34.90
N ASN A 24 31.84 11.32 34.24
CA ASN A 24 32.51 10.09 33.82
C ASN A 24 32.55 10.02 32.29
N ALA A 25 33.72 9.71 31.73
CA ALA A 25 33.92 9.58 30.29
C ALA A 25 34.75 8.35 29.96
N THR A 26 34.16 7.40 29.25
CA THR A 26 34.87 6.23 28.72
C THR A 26 35.33 6.51 27.30
N VAL A 27 36.64 6.70 27.12
CA VAL A 27 37.30 7.08 25.87
C VAL A 27 38.59 6.28 25.66
N SER A 28 38.70 5.59 24.52
CA SER A 28 39.91 4.85 24.14
C SER A 28 40.89 5.72 23.37
N GLY A 29 42.20 5.51 23.59
CA GLY A 29 43.26 6.20 22.84
C GLY A 29 43.48 7.67 23.18
N ALA A 30 42.72 8.23 24.13
CA ALA A 30 42.90 9.60 24.60
C ALA A 30 44.15 9.73 25.46
N SER A 31 44.90 10.82 25.24
CA SER A 31 46.03 11.27 26.07
C SER A 31 45.60 12.31 27.09
N TYR A 32 44.63 13.18 26.75
CA TYR A 32 44.01 14.10 27.69
C TYR A 32 42.49 14.12 27.50
N VAL A 33 41.77 14.21 28.62
CA VAL A 33 40.32 14.39 28.65
C VAL A 33 40.02 15.55 29.58
N TRP A 34 39.19 16.49 29.15
CA TRP A 34 38.76 17.63 29.96
C TRP A 34 37.29 17.93 29.74
N ALA A 35 36.67 18.61 30.69
CA ALA A 35 35.29 19.04 30.57
C ALA A 35 35.17 20.55 30.76
N VAL A 36 34.17 21.13 30.10
CA VAL A 36 33.77 22.53 30.22
C VAL A 36 32.28 22.54 30.53
N ILE A 37 31.86 23.36 31.49
CA ILE A 37 30.47 23.56 31.89
C ILE A 37 30.11 25.03 31.63
N TRP A 38 28.97 25.28 30.99
CA TRP A 38 28.46 26.62 30.64
C TRP A 38 27.16 26.95 31.37
N ASP A 39 26.98 28.22 31.72
CA ASP A 39 25.74 28.77 32.28
C ASP A 39 24.57 28.88 31.27
N GLY A 40 24.84 28.63 29.98
CA GLY A 40 23.91 28.79 28.88
C GLY A 40 24.28 27.93 27.68
N ALA A 41 23.94 28.37 26.46
CA ALA A 41 24.22 27.61 25.24
C ALA A 41 25.73 27.42 25.02
N VAL A 42 26.14 26.22 24.60
CA VAL A 42 27.55 25.88 24.36
C VAL A 42 28.19 26.87 23.39
N GLY A 43 29.33 27.43 23.78
CA GLY A 43 30.09 28.39 22.97
C GLY A 43 29.57 29.84 22.99
N PHE A 44 28.38 30.08 23.56
CA PHE A 44 27.79 31.42 23.70
C PHE A 44 27.63 31.84 25.18
N GLY A 45 27.36 30.89 26.08
CA GLY A 45 27.30 31.09 27.53
C GLY A 45 28.68 31.24 28.17
N SER A 46 28.71 31.77 29.39
CA SER A 46 29.93 31.87 30.20
C SER A 46 30.33 30.49 30.72
N VAL A 47 31.64 30.24 30.79
CA VAL A 47 32.17 29.02 31.41
C VAL A 47 32.08 29.14 32.93
N VAL A 48 31.30 28.26 33.56
CA VAL A 48 31.17 28.19 35.04
C VAL A 48 32.21 27.27 35.66
N TRP A 49 32.72 26.30 34.89
CA TRP A 49 33.83 25.43 35.30
C TRP A 49 34.55 24.84 34.09
N GLN A 50 35.88 24.68 34.17
CA GLN A 50 36.66 23.87 33.24
C GLN A 50 37.77 23.11 33.97
N GLY A 51 38.07 21.89 33.55
CA GLY A 51 39.15 21.11 34.15
C GLY A 51 39.38 19.74 33.51
N PHE A 52 40.55 19.16 33.79
CA PHE A 52 40.92 17.83 33.31
C PHE A 52 40.26 16.72 34.12
N LEU A 53 39.91 15.63 33.45
CA LEU A 53 39.48 14.38 34.07
C LEU A 53 40.71 13.51 34.38
N ASN A 54 40.61 12.68 35.42
CA ASN A 54 41.64 11.73 35.80
C ASN A 54 41.33 10.35 35.23
N LEU A 55 42.33 9.68 34.66
CA LEU A 55 42.20 8.28 34.25
C LEU A 55 42.06 7.40 35.49
N VAL A 56 40.88 6.79 35.68
CA VAL A 56 40.56 5.95 36.83
C VAL A 56 41.02 4.51 36.58
N SER A 57 40.56 3.89 35.48
CA SER A 57 40.99 2.55 35.07
C SER A 57 40.63 2.26 33.62
N GLY A 58 41.47 1.50 32.91
CA GLY A 58 41.24 1.13 31.51
C GLY A 58 41.09 2.37 30.61
N ASN A 59 39.85 2.61 30.14
CA ASN A 59 39.49 3.75 29.30
C ASN A 59 38.57 4.76 30.03
N LEU A 60 38.32 4.59 31.34
CA LEU A 60 37.42 5.43 32.13
C LEU A 60 38.15 6.62 32.75
N TRP A 61 37.71 7.81 32.39
CA TRP A 61 38.16 9.09 32.92
C TRP A 61 37.07 9.70 33.81
N SER A 62 37.43 10.33 34.92
CA SER A 62 36.48 10.90 35.86
C SER A 62 36.97 12.19 36.52
N VAL A 63 36.04 13.10 36.81
CA VAL A 63 36.26 14.28 37.67
C VAL A 63 35.07 14.48 38.59
N THR A 64 35.33 14.77 39.86
CA THR A 64 34.32 15.20 40.82
C THR A 64 34.50 16.68 41.12
N ILE A 65 33.40 17.43 41.04
CA ILE A 65 33.34 18.88 41.12
C ILE A 65 32.32 19.23 42.22
N THR A 66 32.75 19.94 43.26
CA THR A 66 31.80 20.52 44.21
C THR A 66 31.18 21.76 43.59
N THR A 67 29.87 21.73 43.35
CA THR A 67 29.14 22.88 42.78
C THR A 67 29.12 24.05 43.79
N ASN A 68 28.81 25.26 43.34
CA ASN A 68 28.74 26.44 44.21
C ASN A 68 27.82 27.51 43.60
N SER A 69 27.78 28.71 44.20
CA SER A 69 26.93 29.82 43.75
C SER A 69 27.17 30.31 42.31
N SER A 70 28.28 29.95 41.67
CA SER A 70 28.52 30.25 40.25
C SER A 70 27.74 29.35 39.28
N PHE A 71 27.19 28.23 39.75
CA PHE A 71 26.36 27.34 38.95
C PHE A 71 24.91 27.85 38.99
N PRO A 72 24.34 28.35 37.88
CA PRO A 72 22.97 28.84 37.88
C PRO A 72 21.99 27.68 38.11
N VAL A 73 20.88 27.97 38.78
CA VAL A 73 19.77 27.01 38.94
C VAL A 73 19.09 26.83 37.59
N GLY A 74 18.69 25.61 37.25
CA GLY A 74 18.09 25.24 35.97
C GLY A 74 18.98 24.33 35.14
N VAL A 75 18.63 24.18 33.86
CA VAL A 75 19.38 23.36 32.91
C VAL A 75 20.60 24.11 32.41
N ILE A 76 21.78 23.53 32.60
CA ILE A 76 23.08 24.04 32.13
C ILE A 76 23.74 23.02 31.20
N ASN A 77 24.68 23.44 30.37
CA ASN A 77 25.33 22.55 29.41
C ASN A 77 26.75 22.18 29.86
N TYR A 78 27.21 20.98 29.50
CA TYR A 78 28.60 20.58 29.62
C TYR A 78 29.09 19.84 28.37
N THR A 79 30.38 19.93 28.10
CA THR A 79 31.03 19.19 27.01
C THR A 79 32.28 18.57 27.56
N VAL A 80 32.44 17.29 27.27
CA VAL A 80 33.68 16.56 27.50
C VAL A 80 34.43 16.47 26.19
N PHE A 81 35.68 16.86 26.22
CA PHE A 81 36.62 16.79 25.11
C PHE A 81 37.67 15.73 25.42
N ALA A 82 38.13 15.04 24.39
CA ALA A 82 39.23 14.12 24.48
C ALA A 82 40.14 14.29 23.27
N ASN A 83 41.46 14.32 23.51
CA ASN A 83 42.45 14.36 22.43
C ASN A 83 43.46 13.22 22.55
N ASP A 84 43.99 12.78 21.41
CA ASP A 84 45.09 11.83 21.37
C ASP A 84 46.47 12.52 21.39
N SER A 85 47.54 11.73 21.43
CA SER A 85 48.92 12.23 21.50
C SER A 85 49.39 13.00 20.25
N VAL A 86 48.61 12.95 19.15
CA VAL A 86 48.92 13.65 17.89
C VAL A 86 47.98 14.84 17.64
N GLY A 87 47.07 15.12 18.57
CA GLY A 87 46.22 16.31 18.56
C GLY A 87 44.86 16.14 17.89
N ASN A 88 44.42 14.91 17.58
CA ASN A 88 43.06 14.68 17.11
C ASN A 88 42.09 14.83 18.28
N GLU A 89 41.05 15.64 18.13
CA GLU A 89 40.06 15.94 19.18
C GLU A 89 38.68 15.37 18.84
N VAL A 90 38.01 14.81 19.84
CA VAL A 90 36.58 14.49 19.82
C VAL A 90 35.91 15.14 21.02
N ASN A 91 34.63 15.46 20.88
CA ASN A 91 33.85 16.02 21.98
C ASN A 91 32.45 15.40 22.08
N PHE A 92 31.86 15.53 23.26
CA PHE A 92 30.50 15.11 23.54
C PHE A 92 29.83 16.16 24.43
N THR A 93 28.67 16.65 24.02
CA THR A 93 27.92 17.70 24.72
C THR A 93 26.62 17.13 25.27
N SER A 94 26.28 17.50 26.50
CA SER A 94 25.00 17.19 27.13
C SER A 94 24.65 18.27 28.16
N ASN A 95 23.59 18.06 28.95
CA ASN A 95 23.10 19.01 29.94
C ASN A 95 23.03 18.40 31.34
N ILE A 96 22.99 19.27 32.35
CA ILE A 96 22.87 18.96 33.78
C ILE A 96 21.79 19.89 34.35
N THR A 97 20.95 19.37 35.24
CA THR A 97 19.97 20.20 35.97
C THR A 97 20.50 20.52 37.36
N ILE A 98 20.72 21.81 37.64
CA ILE A 98 21.12 22.32 38.96
C ILE A 98 19.89 22.82 39.72
N VAL A 99 19.77 22.47 40.99
CA VAL A 99 18.72 22.96 41.90
C VAL A 99 19.30 23.61 43.15
N GLU A 100 18.55 24.50 43.78
CA GLU A 100 18.86 24.97 45.15
C GLU A 100 18.14 24.08 46.16
N ASN A 101 18.73 23.84 47.35
CA ASN A 101 18.01 23.19 48.46
C ASN A 101 17.92 24.12 49.67
N VAL A 102 16.70 24.31 50.18
CA VAL A 102 16.40 25.20 51.30
C VAL A 102 15.62 24.44 52.37
N SER A 103 16.19 24.31 53.56
CA SER A 103 15.48 23.74 54.71
C SER A 103 14.38 24.66 55.21
N VAL A 104 13.20 24.10 55.49
CA VAL A 104 12.02 24.81 55.99
C VAL A 104 11.42 24.10 57.20
N SER A 105 10.88 24.87 58.14
CA SER A 105 10.33 24.33 59.40
C SER A 105 9.04 24.99 59.88
N ALA A 106 8.46 25.88 59.06
CA ALA A 106 7.20 26.55 59.34
C ALA A 106 6.50 26.96 58.04
N CYS A 107 5.18 27.14 58.11
CA CYS A 107 4.35 27.68 57.03
C CYS A 107 4.92 29.01 56.51
N ARG A 108 5.03 29.15 55.19
CA ARG A 108 5.61 30.32 54.52
C ARG A 108 5.33 30.35 53.02
N VAL A 109 5.65 31.48 52.40
CA VAL A 109 5.77 31.61 50.94
C VAL A 109 7.08 30.96 50.47
N LEU A 110 6.98 30.19 49.38
CA LEU A 110 8.08 29.57 48.64
C LEU A 110 8.23 30.31 47.30
N ASP A 111 9.20 31.20 47.21
CA ASP A 111 9.34 32.25 46.17
C ASP A 111 10.61 32.14 45.32
N GLN A 112 11.39 31.07 45.47
CA GLN A 112 12.63 30.86 44.72
C GLN A 112 12.44 29.79 43.63
N ALA A 113 12.55 30.20 42.36
CA ALA A 113 12.39 29.29 41.24
C ALA A 113 13.48 28.20 41.21
N GLY A 114 13.14 26.99 40.78
CA GLY A 114 14.08 25.86 40.68
C GLY A 114 14.62 25.36 42.02
N THR A 115 13.91 25.64 43.11
CA THR A 115 14.35 25.33 44.48
C THR A 115 13.59 24.13 45.02
N ILE A 116 14.33 23.22 45.66
CA ILE A 116 13.82 22.17 46.52
C ILE A 116 13.75 22.74 47.94
N TYR A 117 12.56 22.79 48.51
CA TYR A 117 12.32 23.12 49.90
C TYR A 117 12.11 21.82 50.67
N THR A 118 12.98 21.52 51.63
CA THR A 118 12.93 20.28 52.41
C THR A 118 12.48 20.57 53.84
N LEU A 119 11.40 19.90 54.28
CA LEU A 119 11.01 19.97 55.69
C LEU A 119 12.05 19.28 56.58
N VAL A 120 12.30 19.86 57.74
CA VAL A 120 13.20 19.29 58.76
C VAL A 120 12.48 18.89 60.05
N GLU A 121 11.20 19.25 60.18
CA GLU A 121 10.33 18.89 61.30
C GLU A 121 8.86 18.98 60.91
N ASN A 122 7.97 18.42 61.73
CA ASN A 122 6.53 18.57 61.57
C ASN A 122 6.10 20.02 61.76
N VAL A 123 5.25 20.52 60.87
CA VAL A 123 4.68 21.86 60.93
C VAL A 123 3.27 21.78 61.52
N ILE A 124 3.04 22.50 62.62
CA ILE A 124 1.72 22.64 63.25
C ILE A 124 1.43 24.14 63.43
N ASP A 125 0.47 24.68 62.67
CA ASP A 125 0.09 26.10 62.76
C ASP A 125 -1.43 26.25 62.82
N ASN A 126 -1.98 26.48 64.01
CA ASN A 126 -3.42 26.68 64.23
C ASN A 126 -3.86 28.15 64.16
N SER A 127 -3.01 29.02 63.62
CA SER A 127 -3.24 30.47 63.54
C SER A 127 -3.18 31.01 62.11
N LEU A 128 -3.32 30.12 61.12
CA LEU A 128 -3.25 30.47 59.71
C LEU A 128 -4.30 31.53 59.35
N ILE A 129 -3.85 32.51 58.56
CA ILE A 129 -4.70 33.53 57.90
C ILE A 129 -4.66 33.40 56.37
N ASP A 130 -3.87 32.47 55.86
CA ASP A 130 -3.69 32.09 54.46
C ASP A 130 -3.20 30.62 54.41
N ASN A 131 -3.05 30.04 53.22
CA ASN A 131 -2.50 28.69 53.01
C ASN A 131 -1.13 28.52 53.70
N CYS A 132 -0.84 27.32 54.23
CA CYS A 132 0.39 27.10 55.00
C CYS A 132 1.65 27.25 54.14
N PHE A 133 1.78 26.46 53.06
CA PHE A 133 2.84 26.65 52.07
C PHE A 133 2.25 27.22 50.78
N ASN A 134 2.64 28.45 50.44
CA ASN A 134 2.20 29.14 49.24
C ASN A 134 3.35 29.20 48.23
N ILE A 135 3.26 28.41 47.16
CA ILE A 135 4.28 28.32 46.12
C ILE A 135 4.00 29.39 45.07
N THR A 136 4.91 30.36 44.99
CA THR A 136 4.76 31.56 44.14
C THR A 136 5.86 31.69 43.08
N ALA A 137 6.75 30.70 42.99
CA ALA A 137 7.75 30.59 41.93
C ALA A 137 7.63 29.25 41.19
N GLN A 138 8.06 29.24 39.93
CA GLN A 138 8.03 28.07 39.04
C GLN A 138 9.14 27.07 39.35
N ASN A 139 8.95 25.80 38.96
CA ASN A 139 9.93 24.72 39.14
C ASN A 139 10.29 24.48 40.62
N VAL A 140 9.34 24.70 41.53
CA VAL A 140 9.54 24.52 42.98
C VAL A 140 9.17 23.10 43.38
N THR A 141 10.02 22.47 44.19
CA THR A 141 9.69 21.21 44.88
C THR A 141 9.53 21.46 46.37
N LEU A 142 8.42 21.04 46.96
CA LEU A 142 8.27 20.86 48.41
C LEU A 142 8.41 19.37 48.71
N ASP A 143 9.51 19.01 49.38
CA ASP A 143 9.77 17.65 49.84
C ASP A 143 9.65 17.59 51.36
N CYS A 144 8.61 16.94 51.84
CA CYS A 144 8.39 16.85 53.27
C CYS A 144 9.23 15.75 53.93
N VAL A 145 9.88 14.87 53.16
CA VAL A 145 10.69 13.73 53.66
C VAL A 145 9.99 12.91 54.78
N GLY A 146 8.66 12.80 54.71
CA GLY A 146 7.81 12.11 55.69
C GLY A 146 7.28 12.97 56.83
N TYR A 147 7.70 14.23 56.97
CA TYR A 147 7.17 15.14 57.96
C TYR A 147 5.75 15.63 57.61
N GLY A 148 5.01 15.98 58.65
CA GLY A 148 3.63 16.41 58.55
C GLY A 148 3.43 17.92 58.43
N ILE A 149 2.35 18.33 57.76
CA ILE A 149 1.82 19.69 57.72
C ILE A 149 0.42 19.62 58.30
N SER A 150 0.17 20.35 59.40
CA SER A 150 -1.13 20.33 60.05
C SER A 150 -1.62 21.65 60.60
N SER A 151 -2.94 21.83 60.58
CA SER A 151 -3.63 23.01 61.11
C SER A 151 -5.08 22.70 61.42
N SER A 152 -5.65 23.32 62.45
CA SER A 152 -7.12 23.36 62.65
C SER A 152 -7.81 24.51 61.93
N SER A 153 -7.06 25.35 61.20
CA SER A 153 -7.59 26.49 60.45
C SER A 153 -8.13 26.07 59.08
N ASN A 154 -9.07 26.84 58.54
CA ASN A 154 -9.73 26.55 57.26
C ASN A 154 -8.93 27.07 56.05
N TYR A 155 -7.67 26.64 55.92
CA TYR A 155 -6.76 27.01 54.83
C TYR A 155 -6.04 25.79 54.29
N SER A 156 -5.60 25.82 53.03
CA SER A 156 -4.95 24.68 52.40
C SER A 156 -3.55 24.44 52.95
N GLY A 157 -3.10 23.18 52.98
CA GLY A 157 -1.76 22.81 53.41
C GLY A 157 -0.71 23.30 52.43
N VAL A 158 -0.92 23.01 51.15
CA VAL A 158 -0.08 23.51 50.06
C VAL A 158 -0.96 24.10 48.96
N TYR A 159 -0.58 25.28 48.49
CA TYR A 159 -1.20 25.95 47.34
C TYR A 159 -0.16 26.30 46.29
N SER A 160 -0.51 26.14 45.01
CA SER A 160 0.30 26.61 43.89
C SER A 160 -0.54 26.94 42.66
N ASP A 161 -0.17 28.03 41.99
CA ASP A 161 -0.58 28.39 40.63
C ASP A 161 0.63 28.43 39.67
N GLN A 162 1.72 27.76 40.04
CA GLN A 162 3.02 27.87 39.37
C GLN A 162 3.43 26.61 38.61
N PHE A 163 3.90 26.81 37.39
CA PHE A 163 4.37 25.76 36.47
C PHE A 163 5.40 24.83 37.14
N ASN A 164 5.24 23.54 36.91
CA ASN A 164 6.17 22.49 37.33
C ASN A 164 6.41 22.51 38.86
N THR A 165 5.32 22.57 39.62
CA THR A 165 5.36 22.42 41.08
C THR A 165 5.44 20.93 41.43
N THR A 166 6.32 20.54 42.35
CA THR A 166 6.34 19.19 42.92
C THR A 166 6.01 19.23 44.40
N VAL A 167 5.05 18.42 44.85
CA VAL A 167 4.79 18.19 46.28
C VAL A 167 4.95 16.71 46.55
N ARG A 168 5.86 16.33 47.45
CA ARG A 168 6.15 14.92 47.70
C ARG A 168 6.47 14.58 49.15
N ASN A 169 6.20 13.32 49.50
CA ASN A 169 6.51 12.72 50.81
C ASN A 169 5.86 13.45 52.00
N CYS A 170 4.73 14.15 51.79
CA CYS A 170 4.06 14.94 52.82
C CYS A 170 2.91 14.18 53.48
N ASN A 171 2.76 14.34 54.79
CA ASN A 171 1.54 13.94 55.51
C ASN A 171 0.74 15.20 55.86
N ILE A 172 -0.41 15.42 55.23
CA ILE A 172 -1.14 16.69 55.30
C ILE A 172 -2.53 16.48 55.92
N ASN A 173 -2.77 17.17 57.03
CA ASN A 173 -4.03 17.20 57.77
C ASN A 173 -4.44 18.65 58.05
N MET A 174 -5.43 19.16 57.32
CA MET A 174 -5.87 20.55 57.40
C MET A 174 -7.31 20.64 57.93
N GLY A 175 -7.58 21.69 58.71
CA GLY A 175 -8.78 21.82 59.54
C GLY A 175 -10.10 21.77 58.77
N GLY A 176 -11.21 21.75 59.52
CA GLY A 176 -12.55 21.60 58.93
C GLY A 176 -12.98 22.73 57.99
N GLY A 177 -13.89 22.43 57.06
CA GLY A 177 -14.58 23.43 56.23
C GLY A 177 -14.30 23.28 54.73
N THR A 178 -13.49 24.18 54.19
CA THR A 178 -13.06 24.29 52.78
C THR A 178 -11.55 24.08 52.63
N ALA A 179 -10.89 23.44 53.60
CA ALA A 179 -9.45 23.25 53.61
C ALA A 179 -9.05 22.06 52.73
N TYR A 180 -8.01 22.26 51.92
CA TYR A 180 -7.46 21.24 51.04
C TYR A 180 -6.11 20.76 51.56
N GLY A 181 -5.79 19.48 51.39
CA GLY A 181 -4.42 19.02 51.60
C GLY A 181 -3.47 19.73 50.64
N VAL A 182 -3.71 19.53 49.34
CA VAL A 182 -3.03 20.25 48.25
C VAL A 182 -4.06 20.86 47.30
N ASN A 183 -3.84 22.12 46.90
CA ASN A 183 -4.68 22.85 45.95
C ASN A 183 -3.82 23.42 44.82
N LEU A 184 -3.90 22.81 43.63
CA LEU A 184 -3.28 23.32 42.41
C LEU A 184 -4.36 23.96 41.53
N VAL A 185 -4.06 25.15 41.00
CA VAL A 185 -4.98 25.88 40.13
C VAL A 185 -4.33 26.23 38.79
N THR A 186 -5.10 26.81 37.87
CA THR A 186 -4.64 27.29 36.55
C THR A 186 -3.28 27.99 36.65
N GLY A 187 -2.33 27.55 35.82
CA GLY A 187 -0.93 28.00 35.84
C GLY A 187 0.03 26.96 36.42
N ALA A 188 -0.47 26.00 37.20
CA ALA A 188 0.31 24.91 37.79
C ALA A 188 0.55 23.70 36.86
N ASP A 189 0.66 23.92 35.55
CA ASP A 189 0.81 22.85 34.55
C ASP A 189 2.12 22.08 34.74
N ASN A 190 2.16 20.82 34.29
CA ASN A 190 3.32 19.91 34.41
C ASN A 190 3.79 19.66 35.85
N SER A 191 2.89 19.81 36.82
CA SER A 191 3.19 19.58 38.24
C SER A 191 3.12 18.09 38.63
N SER A 192 3.74 17.75 39.75
CA SER A 192 3.82 16.38 40.27
C SER A 192 3.43 16.29 41.75
N ILE A 193 2.48 15.42 42.08
CA ILE A 193 2.02 15.13 43.43
C ILE A 193 2.35 13.66 43.72
N ILE A 194 3.38 13.41 44.53
CA ILE A 194 4.00 12.08 44.64
C ILE A 194 4.13 11.62 46.09
N ASN A 195 3.65 10.43 46.41
CA ASN A 195 3.88 9.77 47.70
C ASN A 195 3.45 10.64 48.91
N ASN A 196 2.30 11.31 48.81
CA ASN A 196 1.72 12.09 49.89
C ASN A 196 0.57 11.32 50.56
N THR A 197 0.34 11.61 51.83
CA THR A 197 -0.83 11.16 52.58
C THR A 197 -1.69 12.39 52.90
N PHE A 198 -2.92 12.42 52.38
CA PHE A 198 -3.92 13.44 52.69
C PHE A 198 -4.94 12.83 53.65
N ASN A 199 -4.87 13.21 54.93
CA ASN A 199 -5.67 12.59 55.98
C ASN A 199 -6.48 13.65 56.74
N ASP A 200 -7.79 13.43 56.88
CA ASP A 200 -8.68 14.25 57.71
C ASP A 200 -8.64 15.74 57.31
N ASN A 201 -8.58 15.99 56.00
CA ASN A 201 -8.70 17.34 55.46
C ASN A 201 -10.18 17.75 55.39
N GLY A 202 -10.49 18.98 55.78
CA GLY A 202 -11.87 19.46 55.94
C GLY A 202 -12.74 19.51 54.68
N ASP A 203 -12.16 19.46 53.47
CA ASP A 203 -12.92 19.41 52.20
C ASP A 203 -12.37 18.32 51.26
N LEU A 204 -11.16 18.50 50.72
CA LEU A 204 -10.54 17.54 49.81
C LEU A 204 -9.10 17.21 50.22
N GLY A 205 -8.68 15.98 50.00
CA GLY A 205 -7.26 15.63 50.10
C GLY A 205 -6.44 16.35 49.02
N LEU A 206 -6.89 16.27 47.77
CA LEU A 206 -6.28 16.94 46.61
C LEU A 206 -7.33 17.63 45.74
N ARG A 207 -7.05 18.88 45.36
CA ARG A 207 -7.84 19.64 44.39
C ARG A 207 -6.96 20.13 43.23
N LEU A 208 -7.34 19.77 42.02
CA LEU A 208 -6.87 20.37 40.78
C LEU A 208 -7.99 21.20 40.15
N PHE A 209 -7.71 22.46 39.82
CA PHE A 209 -8.67 23.35 39.18
C PHE A 209 -8.08 24.08 37.98
N GLY A 210 -8.16 23.44 36.82
CA GLY A 210 -7.65 23.94 35.54
C GLY A 210 -6.16 23.79 35.21
N PRO A 211 -5.30 23.08 35.97
CA PRO A 211 -3.95 22.79 35.50
C PRO A 211 -3.91 21.53 34.61
N ASP A 212 -3.00 21.52 33.64
CA ASP A 212 -2.82 20.43 32.66
C ASP A 212 -1.54 19.60 32.92
N TYR A 213 -1.53 18.37 32.42
CA TYR A 213 -0.36 17.47 32.43
C TYR A 213 0.18 17.17 33.84
N ILE A 214 -0.71 16.97 34.81
CA ILE A 214 -0.33 16.68 36.20
C ILE A 214 -0.05 15.19 36.40
N LEU A 215 1.07 14.87 37.05
CA LEU A 215 1.37 13.53 37.53
C LEU A 215 0.92 13.40 38.99
N ILE A 216 0.01 12.46 39.28
CA ILE A 216 -0.41 12.12 40.65
C ILE A 216 -0.06 10.66 40.87
N GLU A 217 0.98 10.38 41.66
CA GLU A 217 1.52 9.03 41.81
C GLU A 217 1.71 8.59 43.27
N ASN A 218 1.25 7.38 43.60
CA ASN A 218 1.45 6.73 44.91
C ASN A 218 0.91 7.55 46.10
N ASN A 219 -0.15 8.34 45.95
CA ASN A 219 -0.72 9.11 47.04
C ASN A 219 -1.84 8.33 47.74
N THR A 220 -1.98 8.55 49.04
CA THR A 220 -3.10 8.07 49.86
C THR A 220 -4.00 9.24 50.22
N ALA A 221 -5.31 9.13 50.04
CA ALA A 221 -6.29 10.08 50.57
C ALA A 221 -7.34 9.35 51.41
N ASN A 222 -7.37 9.61 52.71
CA ASN A 222 -8.27 8.96 53.65
C ASN A 222 -8.95 9.94 54.62
N ASP A 223 -10.16 9.60 55.07
CA ASP A 223 -10.94 10.38 56.05
C ASP A 223 -11.18 11.86 55.66
N ASN A 224 -11.00 12.23 54.40
CA ASN A 224 -11.19 13.62 53.98
C ASN A 224 -12.67 13.91 53.77
N GLY A 225 -13.10 15.12 54.12
CA GLY A 225 -14.49 15.48 53.94
C GLY A 225 -15.02 16.61 54.81
N GLY A 226 -16.10 17.22 54.30
CA GLY A 226 -16.87 18.28 54.95
C GLY A 226 -18.37 18.17 54.68
N GLY A 227 -19.11 19.28 54.73
CA GLY A 227 -20.58 19.27 54.52
C GLY A 227 -21.08 19.42 53.07
N GLY A 228 -20.19 19.60 52.08
CA GLY A 228 -20.53 19.85 50.66
C GLY A 228 -20.85 18.59 49.84
N SER A 229 -21.24 18.74 48.56
CA SER A 229 -21.61 17.62 47.64
C SER A 229 -20.49 17.12 46.70
N TYR A 230 -19.33 17.76 46.75
CA TYR A 230 -18.19 17.52 45.85
C TYR A 230 -16.88 17.31 46.61
N ASN A 231 -16.98 16.92 47.88
CA ASN A 231 -15.86 16.78 48.80
C ASN A 231 -15.37 15.32 48.90
N GLY A 232 -14.28 15.08 49.62
CA GLY A 232 -13.72 13.75 49.83
C GLY A 232 -12.26 13.62 49.41
N GLY A 233 -11.94 12.60 48.61
CA GLY A 233 -10.57 12.24 48.27
C GLY A 233 -9.88 13.21 47.32
N MET A 234 -10.09 13.02 46.01
CA MET A 234 -9.38 13.75 44.95
C MET A 234 -10.34 14.34 43.92
N LEU A 235 -10.22 15.66 43.69
CA LEU A 235 -10.99 16.41 42.71
C LEU A 235 -10.09 16.86 41.55
N ILE A 236 -10.44 16.45 40.33
CA ILE A 236 -9.73 16.80 39.10
C ILE A 236 -10.70 17.57 38.19
N VAL A 237 -10.51 18.88 38.08
CA VAL A 237 -11.40 19.76 37.28
C VAL A 237 -10.63 20.39 36.14
N SER A 238 -11.18 20.28 34.92
CA SER A 238 -10.66 20.93 33.71
C SER A 238 -9.17 20.63 33.46
N CYS A 239 -8.73 19.40 33.73
CA CYS A 239 -7.38 18.96 33.36
C CYS A 239 -7.38 18.25 32.01
N VAL A 240 -6.37 18.52 31.19
CA VAL A 240 -6.01 17.78 29.99
C VAL A 240 -4.73 16.98 30.24
N GLY A 241 -4.75 15.69 29.89
CA GLY A 241 -3.52 14.88 29.86
C GLY A 241 -2.93 14.52 31.22
N CYS A 242 -3.69 14.63 32.31
CA CYS A 242 -3.24 14.21 33.65
C CYS A 242 -2.98 12.69 33.69
N ILE A 243 -2.00 12.27 34.48
CA ILE A 243 -1.69 10.86 34.76
C ILE A 243 -1.86 10.60 36.25
N LEU A 244 -2.78 9.72 36.61
CA LEU A 244 -3.01 9.27 37.97
C LEU A 244 -2.61 7.80 38.06
N LYS A 245 -1.63 7.47 38.91
CA LYS A 245 -1.09 6.12 38.99
C LYS A 245 -0.90 5.66 40.43
N ASN A 246 -1.34 4.43 40.71
CA ASN A 246 -1.14 3.77 42.00
C ASN A 246 -1.65 4.58 43.22
N ASN A 247 -2.68 5.40 43.06
CA ASN A 247 -3.25 6.14 44.19
C ASN A 247 -4.28 5.30 44.94
N TRP A 248 -4.36 5.52 46.24
CA TRP A 248 -5.26 4.81 47.15
C TRP A 248 -6.18 5.80 47.84
N VAL A 249 -7.48 5.71 47.59
CA VAL A 249 -8.45 6.67 48.13
C VAL A 249 -9.55 5.93 48.87
N GLU A 250 -9.58 6.08 50.19
CA GLU A 250 -10.43 5.28 51.08
C GLU A 250 -11.16 6.12 52.14
N ASP A 251 -12.31 5.65 52.64
CA ASP A 251 -13.00 6.22 53.81
C ASP A 251 -13.29 7.74 53.74
N ASN A 252 -13.45 8.31 52.53
CA ASN A 252 -13.75 9.74 52.38
C ASN A 252 -15.26 9.99 52.40
N SER A 253 -15.66 11.18 52.89
CA SER A 253 -17.07 11.47 53.18
C SER A 253 -18.01 11.34 51.98
N GLN A 254 -17.51 11.56 50.75
CA GLN A 254 -18.31 11.45 49.53
C GLN A 254 -17.57 10.87 48.33
N GLN A 255 -16.77 11.66 47.63
CA GLN A 255 -16.15 11.24 46.37
C GLN A 255 -14.79 10.61 46.64
N SER A 256 -14.46 9.54 45.92
CA SER A 256 -13.11 9.01 45.83
C SER A 256 -12.33 9.82 44.79
N TYR A 257 -12.58 9.58 43.50
CA TYR A 257 -12.05 10.37 42.39
C TYR A 257 -13.20 11.07 41.69
N PHE A 258 -13.24 12.41 41.76
CA PHE A 258 -14.22 13.20 41.02
C PHE A 258 -13.54 13.93 39.85
N ILE A 259 -13.88 13.52 38.62
CA ILE A 259 -13.28 13.98 37.37
C ILE A 259 -14.31 14.83 36.62
N GLN A 260 -14.12 16.14 36.63
CA GLN A 260 -15.04 17.09 36.01
C GLN A 260 -14.40 17.80 34.82
N SER A 261 -15.07 17.77 33.65
CA SER A 261 -14.62 18.43 32.41
C SER A 261 -13.15 18.18 32.06
N SER A 262 -12.64 17.00 32.42
CA SER A 262 -11.24 16.64 32.21
C SER A 262 -11.10 15.61 31.10
N THR A 263 -10.14 15.80 30.22
CA THR A 263 -10.05 15.04 28.97
C THR A 263 -8.67 14.46 28.75
N ASN A 264 -8.62 13.31 28.05
CA ASN A 264 -7.38 12.62 27.71
C ASN A 264 -6.49 12.29 28.94
N CYS A 265 -7.08 12.12 30.12
CA CYS A 265 -6.36 11.73 31.32
C CYS A 265 -6.22 10.20 31.40
N THR A 266 -5.15 9.71 32.04
CA THR A 266 -4.86 8.29 32.19
C THR A 266 -4.83 7.89 33.67
N PHE A 267 -5.59 6.86 34.04
CA PHE A 267 -5.69 6.30 35.38
C PHE A 267 -5.16 4.87 35.35
N ILE A 268 -4.12 4.56 36.14
CA ILE A 268 -3.47 3.25 36.16
C ILE A 268 -3.38 2.74 37.59
N ASN A 269 -3.92 1.56 37.88
CA ASN A 269 -3.81 0.91 39.19
C ASN A 269 -4.32 1.79 40.36
N ASN A 270 -5.37 2.60 40.13
CA ASN A 270 -5.93 3.42 41.21
C ASN A 270 -7.01 2.63 41.96
N THR A 271 -7.09 2.86 43.27
CA THR A 271 -8.00 2.16 44.17
C THR A 271 -8.96 3.15 44.84
N ALA A 272 -10.25 2.79 44.86
CA ALA A 272 -11.34 3.54 45.48
C ALA A 272 -12.17 2.64 46.42
N ILE A 273 -12.02 2.76 47.74
CA ILE A 273 -12.67 1.84 48.71
C ILE A 273 -13.44 2.61 49.78
N ASP A 274 -14.59 2.10 50.23
CA ASP A 274 -15.33 2.66 51.39
C ASP A 274 -15.67 4.16 51.30
N ASN A 275 -15.85 4.71 50.09
CA ASN A 275 -16.33 6.08 49.87
C ASN A 275 -17.85 6.08 49.57
N THR A 276 -18.49 7.24 49.38
CA THR A 276 -19.86 7.24 48.83
C THR A 276 -19.88 6.95 47.33
N ARG A 277 -18.90 7.45 46.57
CA ARG A 277 -18.78 7.27 45.12
C ARG A 277 -17.33 6.98 44.76
N GLY A 278 -17.09 5.98 43.92
CA GLY A 278 -15.77 5.62 43.41
C GLY A 278 -15.27 6.60 42.33
N PHE A 279 -15.07 6.11 41.10
CA PHE A 279 -14.61 6.91 39.96
C PHE A 279 -15.78 7.63 39.29
N ASN A 280 -15.86 8.95 39.41
CA ASN A 280 -16.99 9.73 38.91
C ASN A 280 -16.56 10.69 37.79
N PHE A 281 -16.88 10.34 36.54
CA PHE A 281 -16.63 11.17 35.36
C PHE A 281 -17.87 12.00 35.02
N TYR A 282 -17.73 13.32 35.14
CA TYR A 282 -18.85 14.26 35.12
C TYR A 282 -18.59 15.45 34.17
N GLN A 283 -19.63 15.92 33.49
CA GLN A 283 -19.60 17.12 32.63
C GLN A 283 -18.51 17.09 31.55
N SER A 284 -18.74 16.34 30.48
CA SER A 284 -17.84 16.28 29.32
C SER A 284 -16.43 15.75 29.62
N SER A 285 -16.27 14.96 30.68
CA SER A 285 -15.02 14.27 30.97
C SER A 285 -14.80 13.12 29.97
N SER A 286 -14.11 13.42 28.87
CA SER A 286 -14.11 12.58 27.67
C SER A 286 -12.72 12.13 27.24
N GLY A 287 -12.62 10.97 26.57
CA GLY A 287 -11.36 10.47 26.05
C GLY A 287 -10.39 9.97 27.12
N ASN A 288 -10.86 9.70 28.34
CA ASN A 288 -10.01 9.22 29.43
C ASN A 288 -9.78 7.71 29.33
N LEU A 289 -8.60 7.27 29.80
CA LEU A 289 -8.19 5.87 29.80
C LEU A 289 -8.01 5.39 31.24
N ILE A 290 -8.76 4.37 31.63
CA ILE A 290 -8.76 3.78 32.96
C ILE A 290 -8.29 2.33 32.83
N ILE A 291 -7.20 1.98 33.50
CA ILE A 291 -6.53 0.68 33.40
C ILE A 291 -6.33 0.12 34.79
N ASN A 292 -6.76 -1.13 34.99
CA ASN A 292 -6.56 -1.86 36.24
C ASN A 292 -7.03 -1.05 37.47
N ALA A 293 -8.15 -0.34 37.33
CA ALA A 293 -8.78 0.34 38.44
C ALA A 293 -9.53 -0.67 39.31
N TYR A 294 -9.54 -0.42 40.61
CA TYR A 294 -10.26 -1.23 41.58
C TYR A 294 -11.19 -0.35 42.40
N ALA A 295 -12.46 -0.71 42.49
CA ALA A 295 -13.36 -0.10 43.46
C ALA A 295 -14.16 -1.17 44.21
N SER A 296 -14.34 -0.96 45.51
CA SER A 296 -15.12 -1.85 46.38
C SER A 296 -15.76 -1.09 47.54
N THR A 297 -16.94 -1.57 47.97
CA THR A 297 -17.71 -1.06 49.12
C THR A 297 -18.06 0.44 49.10
N ASN A 298 -18.13 1.06 47.92
CA ASN A 298 -18.60 2.43 47.75
C ASN A 298 -20.13 2.50 47.82
N GLY A 299 -20.65 3.52 48.51
CA GLY A 299 -22.07 3.57 48.89
C GLY A 299 -23.09 3.73 47.74
N VAL A 300 -22.68 4.24 46.58
CA VAL A 300 -23.56 4.50 45.43
C VAL A 300 -23.09 3.79 44.17
N PHE A 301 -21.82 3.95 43.79
CA PHE A 301 -21.25 3.30 42.61
C PHE A 301 -19.72 3.19 42.70
N GLY A 302 -19.17 2.20 42.00
CA GLY A 302 -17.73 2.04 41.78
C GLY A 302 -17.22 2.92 40.64
N ILE A 303 -18.00 3.06 39.57
CA ILE A 303 -17.67 3.95 38.44
C ILE A 303 -18.92 4.53 37.78
N SER A 304 -18.86 5.79 37.35
CA SER A 304 -19.93 6.46 36.61
C SER A 304 -19.44 7.41 35.53
N PHE A 305 -20.21 7.49 34.42
CA PHE A 305 -20.04 8.46 33.32
C PHE A 305 -21.32 9.26 33.13
N SER A 306 -21.27 10.58 33.29
CA SER A 306 -22.45 11.45 33.27
C SER A 306 -22.24 12.79 32.58
N ASN A 307 -23.33 13.40 32.12
CA ASN A 307 -23.39 14.72 31.46
C ASN A 307 -22.41 14.86 30.27
N GLY A 308 -22.55 14.00 29.27
CA GLY A 308 -21.77 14.05 28.02
C GLY A 308 -20.31 13.61 28.17
N SER A 309 -20.00 12.79 29.18
CA SER A 309 -18.67 12.22 29.39
C SER A 309 -18.49 11.03 28.45
N ASN A 310 -17.91 11.29 27.28
CA ASN A 310 -17.94 10.37 26.14
C ASN A 310 -16.56 9.75 25.84
N ASN A 311 -16.55 8.65 25.10
CA ASN A 311 -15.31 8.07 24.55
C ASN A 311 -14.28 7.67 25.63
N ASN A 312 -14.72 7.30 26.83
CA ASN A 312 -13.81 6.81 27.87
C ASN A 312 -13.61 5.30 27.73
N ILE A 313 -12.41 4.81 28.05
CA ILE A 313 -12.06 3.40 27.97
C ILE A 313 -11.68 2.90 29.36
N VAL A 314 -12.39 1.88 29.83
CA VAL A 314 -12.12 1.16 31.07
C VAL A 314 -11.60 -0.21 30.71
N ARG A 315 -10.42 -0.58 31.20
CA ARG A 315 -9.72 -1.80 30.78
C ARG A 315 -9.16 -2.54 31.98
N ASP A 316 -9.28 -3.86 31.98
CA ASP A 316 -8.68 -4.74 33.00
C ASP A 316 -9.07 -4.36 34.44
N SER A 317 -10.24 -3.75 34.64
CA SER A 317 -10.65 -3.13 35.91
C SER A 317 -11.70 -3.96 36.63
N ASP A 318 -11.75 -3.88 37.96
CA ASP A 318 -12.65 -4.66 38.81
C ASP A 318 -13.53 -3.76 39.68
N PHE A 319 -14.84 -3.89 39.48
CA PHE A 319 -15.94 -3.25 40.17
C PHE A 319 -16.99 -4.30 40.59
N SER A 320 -16.57 -5.54 40.85
CA SER A 320 -17.46 -6.68 41.10
C SER A 320 -18.30 -6.58 42.38
N SER A 321 -17.88 -5.77 43.36
CA SER A 321 -18.62 -5.48 44.60
C SER A 321 -19.38 -4.15 44.56
N GLU A 322 -19.59 -3.61 43.35
CA GLU A 322 -20.03 -2.23 43.13
C GLU A 322 -21.11 -2.10 42.07
N ASN A 323 -21.89 -1.01 42.17
CA ASN A 323 -22.72 -0.58 41.06
C ASN A 323 -21.89 0.10 39.96
N VAL A 324 -22.24 -0.12 38.69
CA VAL A 324 -21.66 0.57 37.52
C VAL A 324 -22.76 1.38 36.84
N LEU A 325 -22.65 2.71 36.86
CA LEU A 325 -23.76 3.58 36.46
C LEU A 325 -23.41 4.45 35.24
N GLY A 326 -24.15 4.27 34.14
CA GLY A 326 -24.18 5.19 33.01
C GLY A 326 -25.35 6.17 33.14
N GLU A 327 -25.21 7.21 33.95
CA GLU A 327 -26.30 8.14 34.24
C GLU A 327 -26.36 9.31 33.23
N THR A 328 -27.54 9.74 32.84
CA THR A 328 -27.75 10.99 32.08
C THR A 328 -27.88 12.19 33.00
N GLY A 329 -28.25 11.96 34.27
CA GLY A 329 -28.61 13.02 35.18
C GLY A 329 -29.72 13.91 34.59
N SER A 330 -29.47 15.22 34.54
CA SER A 330 -30.37 16.23 33.94
C SER A 330 -29.82 16.84 32.64
N GLY A 331 -28.79 16.21 32.05
CA GLY A 331 -27.99 16.75 30.95
C GLY A 331 -27.99 15.88 29.69
N THR A 332 -26.95 16.04 28.87
CA THR A 332 -26.71 15.24 27.66
C THR A 332 -26.23 13.83 28.02
N GLY A 333 -26.72 12.80 27.33
CA GLY A 333 -26.28 11.42 27.55
C GLY A 333 -24.78 11.20 27.27
N SER A 334 -24.22 10.19 27.94
CA SER A 334 -22.81 9.80 27.87
C SER A 334 -22.66 8.57 26.97
N ILE A 335 -21.95 8.69 25.85
CA ILE A 335 -21.89 7.68 24.79
C ILE A 335 -20.47 7.19 24.49
N ASN A 336 -20.37 6.02 23.84
CA ASN A 336 -19.11 5.40 23.46
C ASN A 336 -18.14 5.17 24.62
N ASN A 337 -18.66 4.86 25.82
CA ASN A 337 -17.84 4.47 26.95
C ASN A 337 -17.66 2.94 26.93
N THR A 338 -16.41 2.50 26.80
CA THR A 338 -16.10 1.08 26.52
C THR A 338 -15.42 0.42 27.71
N PHE A 339 -15.98 -0.71 28.16
CA PHE A 339 -15.39 -1.59 29.16
C PHE A 339 -14.78 -2.81 28.46
N ILE A 340 -13.48 -3.04 28.64
CA ILE A 340 -12.74 -4.15 28.05
C ILE A 340 -12.18 -5.00 29.17
N ASN A 341 -12.49 -6.30 29.18
CA ASN A 341 -12.00 -7.23 30.20
C ASN A 341 -12.19 -6.67 31.64
N SER A 342 -13.35 -6.11 31.91
CA SER A 342 -13.66 -5.47 33.19
C SER A 342 -14.83 -6.16 33.87
N SER A 343 -14.72 -6.32 35.18
CA SER A 343 -15.66 -7.08 36.01
C SER A 343 -16.59 -6.14 36.76
N TYR A 344 -17.89 -6.40 36.71
CA TYR A 344 -18.93 -5.75 37.51
C TYR A 344 -20.19 -6.62 37.51
N ASP A 345 -21.04 -6.49 38.53
CA ASP A 345 -22.33 -7.18 38.55
C ASP A 345 -23.26 -6.54 37.51
N ILE A 346 -23.72 -7.36 36.57
CA ILE A 346 -24.59 -6.90 35.49
C ILE A 346 -26.00 -6.53 35.99
N SER A 347 -26.42 -6.99 37.18
CA SER A 347 -27.67 -6.52 37.80
C SER A 347 -27.60 -5.04 38.19
N ASP A 348 -26.39 -4.54 38.40
CA ASP A 348 -26.15 -3.21 38.95
C ASP A 348 -25.73 -2.21 37.86
N GLU A 349 -25.77 -2.63 36.60
CA GLU A 349 -25.58 -1.78 35.44
C GLU A 349 -26.88 -1.01 35.11
N THR A 350 -26.84 0.31 35.32
CA THR A 350 -27.97 1.22 35.05
C THR A 350 -27.57 2.24 33.98
N ILE A 351 -28.28 2.25 32.84
CA ILE A 351 -28.02 3.16 31.70
C ILE A 351 -29.28 3.99 31.41
N ASP A 352 -29.17 5.31 31.57
CA ASP A 352 -30.29 6.23 31.34
C ASP A 352 -30.51 6.58 29.84
N ASP A 353 -31.65 7.21 29.54
CA ASP A 353 -32.04 7.65 28.19
C ASP A 353 -31.04 8.62 27.53
N GLY A 354 -30.39 8.18 26.46
CA GLY A 354 -29.38 8.90 25.69
C GLY A 354 -27.94 8.49 26.01
N SER A 355 -27.74 7.62 27.00
CA SER A 355 -26.43 7.05 27.34
C SER A 355 -26.20 5.67 26.72
N GLU A 356 -24.92 5.32 26.60
CA GLU A 356 -24.45 4.05 26.03
C GLU A 356 -23.21 3.54 26.76
N ILE A 357 -23.17 2.23 27.02
CA ILE A 357 -21.95 1.52 27.39
C ILE A 357 -21.72 0.35 26.42
N ILE A 358 -20.46 0.14 26.06
CA ILE A 358 -20.00 -0.95 25.19
C ILE A 358 -19.18 -1.91 26.05
N ARG A 359 -19.57 -3.19 26.11
CA ARG A 359 -18.81 -4.22 26.82
C ARG A 359 -18.05 -5.09 25.84
N LYS A 360 -16.77 -5.33 26.11
CA LYS A 360 -15.86 -6.13 25.27
C LYS A 360 -15.00 -7.09 26.09
N TRP A 361 -14.54 -8.16 25.43
CA TRP A 361 -13.59 -9.12 25.98
C TRP A 361 -12.42 -9.36 25.03
N TYR A 362 -11.29 -9.78 25.57
CA TYR A 362 -10.11 -10.04 24.77
C TYR A 362 -10.23 -11.31 23.95
N TYR A 363 -9.69 -11.22 22.74
CA TYR A 363 -9.55 -12.32 21.81
C TYR A 363 -8.11 -12.41 21.30
N GLN A 364 -7.60 -13.62 21.20
CA GLN A 364 -6.34 -13.91 20.55
C GLN A 364 -6.38 -15.32 19.93
N ALA A 365 -5.94 -15.40 18.68
CA ALA A 365 -5.91 -16.64 17.92
C ALA A 365 -4.50 -17.00 17.47
N TYR A 366 -4.24 -18.30 17.44
CA TYR A 366 -3.08 -18.91 16.80
C TYR A 366 -3.54 -19.75 15.61
N VAL A 367 -2.80 -19.67 14.51
CA VAL A 367 -3.05 -20.45 13.30
C VAL A 367 -1.84 -21.32 13.00
N ASN A 368 -2.07 -22.64 12.89
CA ASN A 368 -1.10 -23.59 12.39
C ASN A 368 -1.59 -24.36 11.16
N ASP A 369 -0.62 -24.94 10.45
CA ASP A 369 -0.86 -25.95 9.44
C ASP A 369 -1.16 -27.33 10.07
N SER A 370 -1.51 -28.30 9.23
CA SER A 370 -1.78 -29.69 9.64
C SER A 370 -0.59 -30.43 10.25
N LEU A 371 0.64 -29.90 10.10
CA LEU A 371 1.86 -30.43 10.71
C LEU A 371 2.18 -29.75 12.06
N GLY A 372 1.38 -28.76 12.45
CA GLY A 372 1.52 -28.01 13.69
C GLY A 372 2.44 -26.79 13.59
N ASN A 373 2.96 -26.46 12.40
CA ASN A 373 3.81 -25.29 12.21
C ASN A 373 2.98 -24.01 12.22
N ALA A 374 3.51 -22.96 12.83
CA ALA A 374 2.92 -21.62 12.79
C ALA A 374 2.80 -21.13 11.34
N VAL A 375 1.64 -20.56 11.00
CA VAL A 375 1.39 -19.98 9.68
C VAL A 375 1.52 -18.47 9.76
N ASP A 376 2.51 -17.91 9.06
CA ASP A 376 2.69 -16.46 8.91
C ASP A 376 1.72 -15.91 7.84
N GLY A 377 1.12 -14.75 8.10
CA GLY A 377 0.21 -14.10 7.16
C GLY A 377 -1.14 -14.80 6.93
N ALA A 378 -1.58 -15.70 7.82
CA ALA A 378 -2.95 -16.20 7.80
C ALA A 378 -3.92 -15.12 8.27
N ASN A 379 -5.03 -14.95 7.57
CA ASN A 379 -6.07 -13.98 7.92
C ASN A 379 -7.07 -14.60 8.91
N VAL A 380 -7.11 -14.05 10.13
CA VAL A 380 -8.14 -14.32 11.14
C VAL A 380 -9.19 -13.22 11.11
N SER A 381 -10.44 -13.59 10.86
CA SER A 381 -11.57 -12.68 10.72
C SER A 381 -12.73 -13.06 11.62
N SER A 382 -13.53 -12.07 12.02
CA SER A 382 -14.65 -12.24 12.95
C SER A 382 -15.92 -11.59 12.43
N TYR A 383 -17.04 -12.29 12.59
CA TYR A 383 -18.38 -11.85 12.23
C TYR A 383 -19.34 -12.08 13.40
N ASN A 384 -20.16 -11.09 13.72
CA ASN A 384 -21.13 -11.18 14.82
C ASN A 384 -22.36 -12.04 14.45
N SER A 385 -23.31 -12.19 15.39
CA SER A 385 -24.51 -12.98 15.18
C SER A 385 -25.49 -12.47 14.11
N SER A 386 -25.28 -11.24 13.62
CA SER A 386 -26.00 -10.64 12.49
C SER A 386 -25.21 -10.72 11.17
N ASP A 387 -24.11 -11.49 11.15
CA ASP A 387 -23.13 -11.60 10.06
C ASP A 387 -22.40 -10.28 9.73
N ASP A 388 -22.43 -9.29 10.63
CA ASP A 388 -21.64 -8.07 10.43
C ASP A 388 -20.17 -8.34 10.77
N PHE A 389 -19.29 -7.81 9.93
CA PHE A 389 -17.84 -7.90 10.08
C PHE A 389 -17.32 -7.04 11.25
N GLU A 390 -16.48 -7.62 12.11
CA GLU A 390 -15.82 -6.90 13.21
C GLU A 390 -14.35 -6.56 12.92
N PHE A 391 -13.56 -7.55 12.52
CA PHE A 391 -12.14 -7.38 12.26
C PHE A 391 -11.58 -8.46 11.32
N SER A 392 -10.40 -8.17 10.78
CA SER A 392 -9.54 -9.08 10.02
C SER A 392 -8.09 -8.71 10.34
N TYR A 393 -7.34 -9.66 10.88
CA TYR A 393 -5.93 -9.50 11.23
C TYR A 393 -5.10 -10.63 10.64
N LEU A 394 -3.87 -10.30 10.22
CA LEU A 394 -2.90 -11.28 9.78
C LEU A 394 -2.10 -11.80 10.97
N THR A 395 -1.82 -13.10 10.99
CA THR A 395 -0.88 -13.68 11.93
C THR A 395 0.54 -13.21 11.63
N ASN A 396 1.34 -13.04 12.69
CA ASN A 396 2.78 -12.83 12.58
C ASN A 396 3.52 -14.16 12.34
N SER A 397 4.85 -14.10 12.23
CA SER A 397 5.70 -15.27 11.99
C SER A 397 5.62 -16.37 13.07
N SER A 398 5.09 -16.05 14.25
CA SER A 398 4.82 -17.01 15.31
C SER A 398 3.42 -17.61 15.25
N GLY A 399 2.64 -17.33 14.20
CA GLY A 399 1.29 -17.86 13.99
C GLY A 399 0.20 -17.17 14.80
N TRP A 400 0.53 -16.15 15.59
CA TRP A 400 -0.42 -15.43 16.43
C TRP A 400 -0.88 -14.13 15.77
N ILE A 401 -2.15 -13.79 15.97
CA ILE A 401 -2.57 -12.39 15.87
C ILE A 401 -2.23 -11.64 17.15
N ASP A 402 -2.08 -10.32 17.05
CA ASP A 402 -2.01 -9.46 18.22
C ASP A 402 -3.32 -9.55 19.02
N LYS A 403 -3.21 -9.41 20.34
CA LYS A 403 -4.37 -9.42 21.23
C LYS A 403 -5.31 -8.28 20.85
N THR A 404 -6.56 -8.63 20.55
CA THR A 404 -7.64 -7.69 20.21
C THR A 404 -8.80 -7.83 21.19
N SER A 405 -9.89 -7.09 20.98
CA SER A 405 -11.13 -7.20 21.77
C SER A 405 -12.37 -7.29 20.89
N ILE A 406 -13.33 -8.11 21.28
CA ILE A 406 -14.64 -8.29 20.61
C ILE A 406 -15.75 -7.75 21.51
N ILE A 407 -16.79 -7.18 20.90
CA ILE A 407 -17.99 -6.71 21.60
C ILE A 407 -18.80 -7.90 22.12
N GLU A 408 -19.19 -7.86 23.38
CA GLU A 408 -20.20 -8.76 23.92
C GLU A 408 -21.60 -8.21 23.66
N TYR A 409 -21.84 -6.99 24.16
CA TYR A 409 -23.07 -6.24 23.97
C TYR A 409 -22.82 -4.73 24.00
N VAL A 410 -23.80 -4.02 23.45
CA VAL A 410 -23.95 -2.56 23.61
C VAL A 410 -25.26 -2.31 24.37
N ASN A 411 -25.18 -1.63 25.51
CA ASN A 411 -26.34 -1.23 26.29
C ASN A 411 -26.70 0.22 25.96
N ILE A 412 -27.86 0.43 25.33
CA ILE A 412 -28.36 1.74 24.90
C ILE A 412 -29.69 2.00 25.61
N ASN A 413 -29.80 3.09 26.36
CA ASN A 413 -31.02 3.47 27.09
C ASN A 413 -31.55 2.30 27.96
N GLY A 414 -30.65 1.55 28.61
CA GLY A 414 -30.99 0.40 29.46
C GLY A 414 -31.32 -0.89 28.71
N THR A 415 -31.30 -0.90 27.37
CA THR A 415 -31.51 -2.10 26.56
C THR A 415 -30.19 -2.68 26.06
N ARG A 416 -29.87 -3.91 26.46
CA ARG A 416 -28.68 -4.65 26.02
C ARG A 416 -28.91 -5.34 24.68
N ASN A 417 -28.08 -5.00 23.70
CA ASN A 417 -28.04 -5.65 22.38
C ASN A 417 -26.81 -6.55 22.32
N TYR A 418 -27.02 -7.87 22.37
CA TYR A 418 -25.94 -8.86 22.36
C TYR A 418 -25.54 -9.25 20.93
N TYR A 419 -24.24 -9.47 20.74
CA TYR A 419 -23.66 -9.81 19.44
C TYR A 419 -23.16 -11.26 19.33
N SER A 420 -23.17 -12.01 20.45
CA SER A 420 -22.91 -13.45 20.47
C SER A 420 -24.00 -14.23 19.71
N ASN A 421 -23.70 -15.38 19.09
CA ASN A 421 -22.37 -15.99 18.94
C ASN A 421 -21.61 -15.40 17.75
N TYR A 422 -20.29 -15.33 17.88
CA TYR A 422 -19.39 -14.90 16.83
C TYR A 422 -18.95 -16.07 15.96
N THR A 423 -18.85 -15.85 14.64
CA THR A 423 -18.18 -16.74 13.69
C THR A 423 -16.77 -16.23 13.45
N LEU A 424 -15.76 -17.05 13.77
CA LEU A 424 -14.34 -16.73 13.64
C LEU A 424 -13.74 -17.62 12.56
N ASN A 425 -13.04 -17.04 11.59
CA ASN A 425 -12.48 -17.76 10.46
C ASN A 425 -10.99 -17.47 10.34
N ALA A 426 -10.17 -18.51 10.19
CA ALA A 426 -8.77 -18.41 9.79
C ALA A 426 -8.61 -18.89 8.35
N THR A 427 -7.88 -18.13 7.52
CA THR A 427 -7.68 -18.45 6.09
C THR A 427 -6.26 -18.15 5.63
N ASN A 428 -5.69 -19.01 4.78
CA ASN A 428 -4.48 -18.72 4.01
C ASN A 428 -4.60 -19.36 2.62
N GLY A 429 -4.96 -18.56 1.61
CA GLY A 429 -5.27 -19.07 0.28
C GLY A 429 -6.48 -20.02 0.28
N THR A 430 -6.25 -21.27 -0.11
CA THR A 430 -7.25 -22.36 -0.14
C THR A 430 -7.48 -23.02 1.23
N HIS A 431 -6.60 -22.77 2.20
CA HIS A 431 -6.64 -23.39 3.50
C HIS A 431 -7.52 -22.57 4.45
N LEU A 432 -8.48 -23.21 5.14
CA LEU A 432 -9.38 -22.52 6.07
C LEU A 432 -9.76 -23.38 7.27
N ASP A 433 -10.16 -22.70 8.35
CA ASP A 433 -10.78 -23.28 9.54
C ASP A 433 -11.76 -22.25 10.13
N SER A 434 -12.82 -22.72 10.81
CA SER A 434 -13.88 -21.85 11.34
C SER A 434 -14.41 -22.34 12.68
N HIS A 435 -14.49 -21.42 13.63
CA HIS A 435 -14.98 -21.64 14.99
C HIS A 435 -16.17 -20.74 15.30
N SER A 436 -16.99 -21.16 16.27
CA SER A 436 -18.06 -20.35 16.84
C SER A 436 -17.70 -20.01 18.28
N TRP A 437 -17.83 -18.74 18.67
CA TRP A 437 -17.48 -18.27 20.01
C TRP A 437 -18.65 -17.55 20.69
N ASN A 438 -19.08 -18.03 21.86
CA ASN A 438 -20.10 -17.37 22.68
C ASN A 438 -19.44 -16.44 23.71
N VAL A 439 -19.16 -15.22 23.30
CA VAL A 439 -18.50 -14.20 24.13
C VAL A 439 -19.24 -13.96 25.44
N SER A 440 -20.57 -13.98 25.41
CA SER A 440 -21.42 -13.74 26.59
C SER A 440 -21.35 -14.82 27.66
N TYR A 441 -20.82 -16.00 27.32
CA TYR A 441 -20.64 -17.11 28.26
C TYR A 441 -19.17 -17.37 28.58
N GLU A 442 -18.30 -17.28 27.58
CA GLU A 442 -16.89 -17.67 27.67
C GLU A 442 -15.96 -16.50 28.03
N LEU A 443 -16.42 -15.25 27.84
CA LEU A 443 -15.71 -14.01 28.17
C LEU A 443 -14.42 -13.82 27.35
N ASN A 444 -13.22 -13.94 27.94
CA ASN A 444 -11.96 -13.83 27.18
C ASN A 444 -11.61 -15.17 26.52
N ASN A 445 -11.13 -15.11 25.28
CA ASN A 445 -10.53 -16.27 24.60
C ASN A 445 -9.16 -15.88 24.05
N LEU A 446 -8.12 -16.16 24.82
CA LEU A 446 -6.72 -15.82 24.50
C LEU A 446 -5.96 -17.00 23.88
N SER A 447 -6.66 -18.07 23.50
CA SER A 447 -6.05 -19.34 23.12
C SER A 447 -6.90 -20.07 22.08
N ASP A 448 -7.44 -19.33 21.12
CA ASP A 448 -8.21 -19.92 20.02
C ASP A 448 -7.25 -20.51 18.98
N TRP A 449 -7.37 -21.81 18.70
CA TRP A 449 -6.37 -22.58 17.94
C TRP A 449 -6.98 -23.07 16.62
N PHE A 450 -6.69 -22.37 15.52
CA PHE A 450 -7.09 -22.80 14.19
C PHE A 450 -6.03 -23.71 13.58
N THR A 451 -6.48 -24.84 13.01
CA THR A 451 -5.63 -25.70 12.19
C THR A 451 -6.15 -25.67 10.75
N ILE A 452 -5.54 -24.83 9.93
CA ILE A 452 -5.98 -24.65 8.55
C ILE A 452 -5.53 -25.84 7.69
N ILE A 453 -6.45 -26.35 6.89
CA ILE A 453 -6.23 -27.46 5.96
C ILE A 453 -6.69 -27.09 4.56
N ASP A 454 -5.94 -27.53 3.54
CA ASP A 454 -6.41 -27.40 2.15
C ASP A 454 -7.48 -28.46 1.87
N THR A 455 -8.63 -28.03 1.38
CA THR A 455 -9.73 -28.93 1.00
C THR A 455 -10.13 -28.77 -0.46
N ILE A 456 -9.44 -27.90 -1.21
CA ILE A 456 -9.80 -27.56 -2.58
C ILE A 456 -8.97 -28.43 -3.53
N SER A 457 -9.64 -29.10 -4.48
CA SER A 457 -8.95 -29.92 -5.48
C SER A 457 -8.46 -29.09 -6.67
N PRO A 458 -7.32 -29.43 -7.28
CA PRO A 458 -6.84 -28.78 -8.50
C PRO A 458 -7.85 -28.78 -9.64
N ASN A 459 -7.99 -27.64 -10.32
CA ASN A 459 -8.65 -27.56 -11.61
C ASN A 459 -7.68 -27.97 -12.72
N VAL A 460 -8.01 -29.03 -13.46
CA VAL A 460 -7.19 -29.58 -14.55
C VAL A 460 -7.90 -29.40 -15.87
N THR A 461 -7.27 -28.68 -16.80
CA THR A 461 -7.81 -28.46 -18.16
C THR A 461 -6.87 -29.04 -19.20
N ILE A 462 -7.38 -29.90 -20.10
CA ILE A 462 -6.62 -30.44 -21.22
C ILE A 462 -6.75 -29.50 -22.42
N VAL A 463 -5.62 -28.99 -22.90
CA VAL A 463 -5.54 -28.06 -24.04
C VAL A 463 -5.33 -28.84 -25.35
N TYR A 464 -4.55 -29.92 -25.30
CA TYR A 464 -4.33 -30.81 -26.43
C TYR A 464 -4.19 -32.26 -25.92
N PRO A 465 -4.78 -33.27 -26.58
CA PRO A 465 -5.64 -33.19 -27.76
C PRO A 465 -6.96 -32.44 -27.50
N VAL A 466 -7.62 -32.02 -28.58
CA VAL A 466 -8.88 -31.27 -28.52
C VAL A 466 -10.05 -32.27 -28.45
N ASN A 467 -10.96 -32.03 -27.52
CA ASN A 467 -12.12 -32.91 -27.30
C ASN A 467 -13.00 -33.02 -28.57
N ALA A 468 -13.54 -34.20 -28.81
CA ALA A 468 -14.35 -34.59 -29.98
C ALA A 468 -13.71 -34.33 -31.35
N THR A 469 -12.38 -34.17 -31.42
CA THR A 469 -11.65 -33.97 -32.68
C THR A 469 -11.20 -35.30 -33.28
N THR A 470 -11.11 -35.38 -34.61
CA THR A 470 -10.50 -36.52 -35.31
C THR A 470 -9.09 -36.17 -35.75
N TYR A 471 -8.12 -36.98 -35.37
CA TYR A 471 -6.73 -36.86 -35.77
C TYR A 471 -6.36 -37.92 -36.80
N THR A 472 -5.54 -37.53 -37.77
CA THR A 472 -5.13 -38.37 -38.89
C THR A 472 -3.73 -38.93 -38.73
N ILE A 473 -3.07 -38.54 -37.64
CA ILE A 473 -1.74 -38.96 -37.20
C ILE A 473 -1.80 -39.41 -35.73
N ASN A 474 -0.74 -40.03 -35.23
CA ASN A 474 -0.62 -40.33 -33.80
C ASN A 474 -0.61 -39.02 -33.00
N VAL A 475 -1.52 -38.89 -32.02
CA VAL A 475 -1.35 -37.92 -30.95
C VAL A 475 -0.31 -38.50 -30.00
N SER A 476 0.86 -37.87 -29.95
CA SER A 476 2.02 -38.32 -29.16
C SER A 476 2.25 -37.51 -27.89
N GLU A 477 1.39 -36.54 -27.59
CA GLU A 477 1.48 -35.69 -26.42
C GLU A 477 0.11 -35.35 -25.82
N ILE A 478 0.09 -35.03 -24.53
CA ILE A 478 -1.06 -34.42 -23.85
C ILE A 478 -0.55 -33.14 -23.19
N ASN A 479 -1.06 -32.01 -23.66
CA ASN A 479 -0.80 -30.69 -23.08
C ASN A 479 -1.96 -30.30 -22.19
N TYR A 480 -1.67 -29.97 -20.94
CA TYR A 480 -2.68 -29.64 -19.94
C TYR A 480 -2.19 -28.51 -19.03
N THR A 481 -3.12 -27.88 -18.34
CA THR A 481 -2.85 -26.90 -17.30
C THR A 481 -3.48 -27.35 -15.99
N SER A 482 -2.81 -27.02 -14.89
CA SER A 482 -3.37 -27.10 -13.54
C SER A 482 -3.11 -25.77 -12.83
N ASN A 483 -4.03 -25.33 -11.99
CA ASN A 483 -3.95 -24.09 -11.23
C ASN A 483 -3.09 -24.21 -9.95
N GLU A 484 -2.62 -25.41 -9.60
CA GLU A 484 -1.94 -25.68 -8.32
C GLU A 484 -0.66 -26.51 -8.51
N ALA A 485 0.25 -26.42 -7.54
CA ALA A 485 1.50 -27.17 -7.54
C ALA A 485 1.28 -28.58 -6.96
N GLY A 486 2.06 -29.56 -7.43
CA GLY A 486 1.91 -30.97 -7.06
C GLY A 486 2.39 -31.90 -8.16
N TYR A 487 1.64 -32.99 -8.38
CA TYR A 487 2.03 -34.05 -9.29
C TYR A 487 0.85 -34.54 -10.12
N CYS A 488 1.10 -34.87 -11.40
CA CYS A 488 0.06 -35.37 -12.30
C CYS A 488 0.44 -36.69 -12.97
N TRP A 489 -0.58 -37.43 -13.38
CA TRP A 489 -0.47 -38.62 -14.21
C TRP A 489 -1.69 -38.72 -15.12
N TYR A 490 -1.59 -39.45 -16.22
CA TYR A 490 -2.75 -39.72 -17.07
C TYR A 490 -3.06 -41.21 -17.17
N THR A 491 -4.33 -41.51 -17.37
CA THR A 491 -4.82 -42.85 -17.73
C THR A 491 -5.20 -42.91 -19.19
N ASN A 492 -5.04 -44.09 -19.80
CA ASN A 492 -5.54 -44.37 -21.14
C ASN A 492 -6.96 -44.95 -21.11
N ASN A 493 -7.51 -45.31 -22.28
CA ASN A 493 -8.85 -45.88 -22.46
C ASN A 493 -9.22 -47.03 -21.50
N SER A 494 -8.24 -47.77 -20.96
CA SER A 494 -8.51 -48.89 -20.07
C SER A 494 -8.87 -48.47 -18.66
N GLY A 495 -8.43 -47.29 -18.20
CA GLY A 495 -8.48 -46.89 -16.78
C GLY A 495 -7.60 -47.74 -15.85
N VAL A 496 -6.85 -48.72 -16.39
CA VAL A 496 -6.00 -49.66 -15.62
C VAL A 496 -4.51 -49.29 -15.73
N PHE A 497 -4.12 -48.58 -16.79
CA PHE A 497 -2.77 -48.05 -16.96
C PHE A 497 -2.69 -46.61 -16.49
N ASN A 498 -1.69 -46.30 -15.67
CA ASN A 498 -1.25 -44.95 -15.34
C ASN A 498 0.11 -44.68 -15.99
N SER A 499 0.31 -43.47 -16.49
CA SER A 499 1.64 -42.97 -16.84
C SER A 499 2.56 -42.91 -15.61
N SER A 500 3.86 -42.71 -15.84
CA SER A 500 4.72 -42.19 -14.78
C SER A 500 4.23 -40.82 -14.32
N ILE A 501 4.44 -40.53 -13.04
CA ILE A 501 4.10 -39.25 -12.42
C ILE A 501 5.06 -38.17 -12.95
N VAL A 502 4.53 -36.98 -13.22
CA VAL A 502 5.28 -35.77 -13.57
C VAL A 502 4.91 -34.62 -12.64
N SER A 503 5.79 -33.63 -12.50
CA SER A 503 5.44 -32.36 -11.83
C SER A 503 4.33 -31.62 -12.59
N THR A 504 3.45 -30.91 -11.88
CA THR A 504 2.42 -30.09 -12.53
C THR A 504 3.01 -29.14 -13.58
N GLY A 505 2.29 -28.95 -14.69
CA GLY A 505 2.73 -28.13 -15.82
C GLY A 505 3.70 -28.83 -16.78
N THR A 506 4.11 -30.07 -16.50
CA THR A 506 4.93 -30.87 -17.42
C THR A 506 4.03 -31.67 -18.35
N ASN A 507 4.01 -31.31 -19.64
CA ASN A 507 3.22 -32.04 -20.64
C ASN A 507 3.70 -33.48 -20.81
N PHE A 508 2.75 -34.39 -21.05
CA PHE A 508 3.08 -35.80 -21.29
C PHE A 508 3.52 -35.98 -22.74
N THR A 509 4.64 -36.68 -22.96
CA THR A 509 5.17 -37.02 -24.28
C THR A 509 5.20 -38.53 -24.47
N ASN A 510 5.40 -38.99 -25.71
CA ASN A 510 5.36 -40.42 -26.07
C ASN A 510 4.03 -41.10 -25.73
N VAL A 511 2.94 -40.34 -25.78
CA VAL A 511 1.59 -40.84 -25.54
C VAL A 511 1.22 -41.81 -26.67
N ILE A 512 0.77 -43.01 -26.30
CA ILE A 512 0.42 -44.06 -27.25
C ILE A 512 -1.07 -43.97 -27.58
N THR A 513 -1.40 -43.61 -28.83
CA THR A 513 -2.76 -43.60 -29.37
C THR A 513 -3.10 -44.82 -30.20
N LEU A 514 -4.35 -45.29 -30.08
CA LEU A 514 -4.90 -46.40 -30.86
C LEU A 514 -5.75 -45.87 -32.02
N GLU A 515 -5.88 -46.65 -33.10
CA GLU A 515 -6.92 -46.35 -34.11
C GLU A 515 -8.31 -46.42 -33.48
N GLY A 516 -9.20 -45.51 -33.86
CA GLY A 516 -10.53 -45.37 -33.28
C GLY A 516 -10.60 -44.39 -32.12
N LEU A 517 -11.56 -44.60 -31.21
CA LEU A 517 -11.83 -43.71 -30.08
C LEU A 517 -10.73 -43.83 -29.01
N ASN A 518 -10.16 -42.70 -28.59
CA ASN A 518 -9.21 -42.57 -27.49
C ASN A 518 -9.84 -41.70 -26.38
N ASN A 519 -9.82 -42.19 -25.15
CA ASN A 519 -10.38 -41.54 -23.96
C ASN A 519 -9.28 -41.45 -22.90
N TYR A 520 -8.81 -40.25 -22.61
CA TYR A 520 -7.75 -39.99 -21.63
C TYR A 520 -8.25 -39.13 -20.49
N THR A 521 -7.79 -39.45 -19.28
CA THR A 521 -8.03 -38.64 -18.08
C THR A 521 -6.69 -38.24 -17.49
N VAL A 522 -6.47 -36.96 -17.28
CA VAL A 522 -5.33 -36.42 -16.53
C VAL A 522 -5.79 -36.17 -15.11
N TYR A 523 -5.07 -36.71 -14.14
CA TYR A 523 -5.24 -36.45 -12.72
C TYR A 523 -4.08 -35.59 -12.24
N CYS A 524 -4.37 -34.64 -11.35
CA CYS A 524 -3.36 -33.88 -10.63
C CYS A 524 -3.68 -33.90 -9.16
N ASN A 525 -2.71 -34.30 -8.34
CA ASN A 525 -2.75 -34.25 -6.90
C ASN A 525 -1.95 -33.02 -6.44
N ASP A 526 -2.55 -32.15 -5.65
CA ASP A 526 -1.82 -31.04 -5.03
C ASP A 526 -0.86 -31.53 -3.94
N THR A 527 -0.23 -30.59 -3.23
CA THR A 527 0.68 -30.88 -2.12
C THR A 527 -0.04 -31.35 -0.85
N SER A 528 -1.35 -31.14 -0.74
CA SER A 528 -2.18 -31.43 0.42
C SER A 528 -2.98 -32.73 0.28
N GLY A 529 -2.95 -33.36 -0.90
CA GLY A 529 -3.58 -34.65 -1.17
C GLY A 529 -4.92 -34.54 -1.93
N ASN A 530 -5.36 -33.35 -2.33
CA ASN A 530 -6.61 -33.19 -3.07
C ASN A 530 -6.39 -33.50 -4.56
N ILE A 531 -7.30 -34.29 -5.16
CA ILE A 531 -7.15 -34.79 -6.53
C ILE A 531 -8.15 -34.10 -7.47
N GLY A 532 -7.59 -33.33 -8.40
CA GLY A 532 -8.25 -32.78 -9.56
C GLY A 532 -8.20 -33.72 -10.76
N LEU A 533 -9.16 -33.58 -11.70
CA LEU A 533 -9.13 -34.31 -12.97
C LEU A 533 -9.61 -33.49 -14.16
N GLY A 534 -9.09 -33.82 -15.34
CA GLY A 534 -9.56 -33.36 -16.64
C GLY A 534 -9.68 -34.54 -17.60
N ASN A 535 -10.68 -34.55 -18.47
CA ASN A 535 -10.90 -35.64 -19.44
C ASN A 535 -10.94 -35.12 -20.88
N VAL A 536 -10.49 -35.96 -21.80
CA VAL A 536 -10.56 -35.71 -23.24
C VAL A 536 -10.88 -36.98 -23.99
N SER A 537 -11.80 -36.88 -24.93
CA SER A 537 -12.16 -37.94 -25.88
C SER A 537 -11.92 -37.47 -27.29
N PHE A 538 -11.17 -38.22 -28.10
CA PHE A 538 -10.89 -37.89 -29.49
C PHE A 538 -10.81 -39.16 -30.35
N PHE A 539 -10.98 -39.02 -31.66
CA PHE A 539 -10.90 -40.14 -32.59
C PHE A 539 -9.59 -40.10 -33.37
N LYS A 540 -9.02 -41.25 -33.67
CA LYS A 540 -7.89 -41.38 -34.59
C LYS A 540 -8.32 -42.22 -35.79
N ASP A 541 -8.08 -41.71 -37.00
CA ASP A 541 -8.27 -42.45 -38.25
C ASP A 541 -7.13 -42.15 -39.21
N SER A 542 -6.20 -43.10 -39.36
CA SER A 542 -5.05 -42.97 -40.28
C SER A 542 -5.25 -43.68 -41.63
N SER A 543 -6.46 -44.13 -41.97
CA SER A 543 -6.71 -44.93 -43.18
C SER A 543 -6.98 -44.05 -44.41
N TYR A 544 -5.99 -43.94 -45.31
CA TYR A 544 -6.08 -43.16 -46.55
C TYR A 544 -5.89 -44.00 -47.82
N PRO A 545 -6.55 -43.65 -48.94
CA PRO A 545 -6.27 -44.27 -50.23
C PRO A 545 -4.90 -43.87 -50.76
N GLN A 546 -4.22 -44.79 -51.42
CA GLN A 546 -2.88 -44.61 -51.98
C GLN A 546 -2.94 -44.76 -53.50
N PHE A 547 -2.37 -43.81 -54.24
CA PHE A 547 -2.41 -43.73 -55.69
C PHE A 547 -1.05 -44.10 -56.28
N THR A 548 -1.04 -44.90 -57.34
CA THR A 548 0.17 -45.33 -58.06
C THR A 548 -0.15 -45.61 -59.53
N LEU A 549 0.88 -45.76 -60.37
CA LEU A 549 0.77 -46.21 -61.78
C LEU A 549 -0.17 -45.35 -62.66
N TYR A 550 0.20 -44.09 -62.88
CA TYR A 550 -0.55 -43.11 -63.68
C TYR A 550 -0.29 -43.22 -65.19
N TRP A 551 -1.28 -42.90 -66.02
CA TRP A 551 -1.14 -42.81 -67.48
C TRP A 551 -2.14 -41.84 -68.12
N ASP A 552 -1.71 -41.08 -69.14
CA ASP A 552 -2.55 -40.19 -69.97
C ASP A 552 -2.06 -40.09 -71.45
N ASN A 553 -2.78 -39.33 -72.30
CA ASN A 553 -2.40 -39.01 -73.69
C ASN A 553 -1.99 -37.52 -73.92
N ASN A 554 -1.28 -36.91 -72.97
CA ASN A 554 -0.90 -35.49 -72.94
C ASN A 554 -0.25 -34.93 -74.23
N ALA A 555 -0.51 -33.64 -74.52
CA ALA A 555 0.10 -32.81 -75.58
C ALA A 555 -0.11 -33.29 -77.03
N SER A 556 -0.99 -34.28 -77.24
CA SER A 556 -1.26 -34.88 -78.54
C SER A 556 -2.40 -34.22 -79.33
N ILE A 557 -3.04 -33.16 -78.77
CA ILE A 557 -4.27 -32.53 -79.29
C ILE A 557 -4.07 -31.02 -79.49
N VAL A 558 -4.53 -30.49 -80.62
CA VAL A 558 -4.50 -29.06 -80.97
C VAL A 558 -5.94 -28.58 -81.22
N THR A 559 -6.36 -27.52 -80.55
CA THR A 559 -7.70 -26.91 -80.64
C THR A 559 -8.87 -27.73 -80.05
N TYR A 560 -9.07 -29.03 -80.35
CA TYR A 560 -10.10 -29.90 -79.71
C TYR A 560 -9.84 -31.43 -79.88
N GLY A 561 -10.23 -32.27 -78.89
CA GLY A 561 -10.13 -33.76 -78.93
C GLY A 561 -10.55 -34.48 -77.61
N ASN A 562 -10.34 -35.82 -77.51
CA ASN A 562 -10.66 -36.64 -76.31
C ASN A 562 -9.41 -36.94 -75.45
N ALA A 563 -9.46 -36.63 -74.16
CA ALA A 563 -8.43 -36.92 -73.18
C ALA A 563 -8.74 -38.21 -72.38
N LEU A 564 -7.73 -39.06 -72.17
CA LEU A 564 -7.85 -40.38 -71.56
C LEU A 564 -6.88 -40.50 -70.38
N PHE A 565 -7.31 -41.12 -69.27
CA PHE A 565 -6.54 -41.22 -68.03
C PHE A 565 -6.74 -42.56 -67.31
N ASN A 566 -5.68 -43.10 -66.67
CA ASN A 566 -5.72 -44.29 -65.80
C ASN A 566 -4.92 -44.07 -64.49
N VAL A 567 -5.33 -44.75 -63.39
CA VAL A 567 -4.59 -44.83 -62.11
C VAL A 567 -4.84 -46.15 -61.38
N THR A 568 -3.92 -46.58 -60.51
CA THR A 568 -4.13 -47.64 -59.52
C THR A 568 -4.32 -47.07 -58.12
N VAL A 569 -5.39 -47.45 -57.41
CA VAL A 569 -5.70 -46.98 -56.05
C VAL A 569 -5.91 -48.15 -55.08
N THR A 570 -5.13 -48.19 -54.00
CA THR A 570 -5.25 -49.17 -52.90
C THR A 570 -5.75 -48.49 -51.63
N GLY A 571 -6.41 -49.22 -50.72
CA GLY A 571 -6.92 -48.64 -49.46
C GLY A 571 -8.08 -47.66 -49.65
N THR A 572 -8.75 -47.72 -50.80
CA THR A 572 -9.96 -46.94 -51.13
C THR A 572 -11.23 -47.71 -50.78
N ASN A 573 -12.28 -47.01 -50.35
CA ASN A 573 -13.62 -47.57 -50.17
C ASN A 573 -14.36 -47.86 -51.51
N GLY A 574 -13.69 -47.64 -52.64
CA GLY A 574 -14.21 -47.88 -53.99
C GLY A 574 -14.65 -46.61 -54.72
N THR A 575 -14.70 -45.46 -54.05
CA THR A 575 -14.99 -44.17 -54.68
C THR A 575 -13.68 -43.51 -55.09
N VAL A 576 -13.41 -43.45 -56.40
CA VAL A 576 -12.26 -42.78 -57.01
C VAL A 576 -12.76 -41.89 -58.14
N LEU A 577 -12.31 -40.64 -58.19
CA LEU A 577 -12.68 -39.66 -59.22
C LEU A 577 -11.39 -39.12 -59.87
N LEU A 578 -11.46 -38.87 -61.18
CA LEU A 578 -10.48 -38.05 -61.87
C LEU A 578 -10.98 -36.61 -61.77
N THR A 579 -10.17 -35.71 -61.26
CA THR A 579 -10.48 -34.29 -61.23
C THR A 579 -9.64 -33.58 -62.27
N ILE A 580 -10.27 -32.87 -63.21
CA ILE A 580 -9.58 -32.00 -64.17
C ILE A 580 -10.07 -30.57 -63.93
N ASN A 581 -9.16 -29.64 -63.64
CA ASN A 581 -9.46 -28.23 -63.30
C ASN A 581 -10.65 -28.09 -62.32
N GLY A 582 -10.69 -28.94 -61.28
CA GLY A 582 -11.72 -28.91 -60.24
C GLY A 582 -13.05 -29.59 -60.59
N THR A 583 -13.24 -30.05 -61.83
CA THR A 583 -14.42 -30.82 -62.21
C THR A 583 -14.16 -32.31 -61.97
N ASN A 584 -15.05 -32.95 -61.19
CA ASN A 584 -14.95 -34.37 -60.90
C ASN A 584 -15.59 -35.21 -62.00
N TYR A 585 -14.81 -36.10 -62.58
CA TYR A 585 -15.23 -37.10 -63.54
C TYR A 585 -15.25 -38.45 -62.84
N THR A 586 -16.41 -39.11 -62.89
CA THR A 586 -16.56 -40.47 -62.36
C THR A 586 -15.63 -41.40 -63.10
N SER A 587 -14.75 -42.06 -62.35
CA SER A 587 -13.90 -43.09 -62.91
C SER A 587 -14.60 -44.44 -62.89
N SER A 588 -14.26 -45.30 -63.84
CA SER A 588 -14.73 -46.69 -63.87
C SER A 588 -13.63 -47.61 -63.35
N ASN A 589 -13.97 -48.54 -62.46
CA ASN A 589 -13.04 -49.57 -61.99
C ASN A 589 -12.90 -50.63 -63.08
N LEU A 590 -11.72 -50.70 -63.71
CA LEU A 590 -11.40 -51.63 -64.79
C LEU A 590 -11.05 -53.02 -64.27
N SER A 591 -10.34 -53.11 -63.15
CA SER A 591 -9.96 -54.37 -62.52
C SER A 591 -9.40 -54.15 -61.11
N GLY A 592 -10.15 -54.55 -60.07
CA GLY A 592 -9.73 -54.52 -58.67
C GLY A 592 -9.40 -53.12 -58.16
N ASN A 593 -8.16 -52.69 -58.37
CA ASN A 593 -7.61 -51.41 -57.91
C ASN A 593 -7.33 -50.42 -59.05
N VAL A 594 -7.61 -50.73 -60.32
CA VAL A 594 -7.32 -49.85 -61.47
C VAL A 594 -8.56 -49.08 -61.90
N PHE A 595 -8.46 -47.76 -61.97
CA PHE A 595 -9.54 -46.84 -62.32
C PHE A 595 -9.18 -46.03 -63.57
N ASN A 596 -10.16 -45.82 -64.46
CA ASN A 596 -9.98 -45.00 -65.67
C ASN A 596 -11.06 -43.94 -65.85
N ALA A 597 -10.72 -42.88 -66.58
CA ALA A 597 -11.65 -41.82 -66.94
C ALA A 597 -11.34 -41.26 -68.33
N SER A 598 -12.38 -40.85 -69.04
CA SER A 598 -12.31 -40.25 -70.39
C SER A 598 -13.06 -38.94 -70.39
N VAL A 599 -12.44 -37.88 -70.90
CA VAL A 599 -13.00 -36.52 -70.92
C VAL A 599 -12.99 -35.98 -72.34
N SER A 600 -14.15 -35.57 -72.83
CA SER A 600 -14.33 -34.99 -74.17
C SER A 600 -14.62 -33.49 -74.08
N GLY A 601 -14.26 -32.73 -75.11
CA GLY A 601 -14.57 -31.29 -75.19
C GLY A 601 -13.56 -30.36 -74.49
N LEU A 602 -12.36 -30.85 -74.18
CA LEU A 602 -11.26 -29.98 -73.76
C LEU A 602 -10.81 -29.11 -74.94
N THR A 603 -10.76 -27.80 -74.71
CA THR A 603 -10.33 -26.77 -75.68
C THR A 603 -8.84 -26.47 -75.48
N ASN A 604 -8.28 -25.45 -76.14
CA ASN A 604 -6.89 -25.10 -75.87
C ASN A 604 -6.68 -24.71 -74.39
N GLY A 605 -5.55 -25.12 -73.83
CA GLY A 605 -5.21 -24.87 -72.44
C GLY A 605 -4.37 -25.98 -71.84
N THR A 606 -3.70 -25.69 -70.73
CA THR A 606 -3.14 -26.71 -69.85
C THR A 606 -4.14 -26.97 -68.74
N TYR A 607 -4.51 -28.23 -68.58
CA TYR A 607 -5.46 -28.71 -67.60
C TYR A 607 -4.69 -29.47 -66.53
N SER A 608 -4.75 -29.00 -65.29
CA SER A 608 -4.21 -29.77 -64.18
C SER A 608 -5.20 -30.86 -63.82
N TYR A 609 -4.71 -32.08 -63.66
CA TYR A 609 -5.52 -33.18 -63.19
C TYR A 609 -4.86 -33.94 -62.05
N TYR A 610 -5.69 -34.49 -61.18
CA TYR A 610 -5.27 -35.41 -60.14
C TYR A 610 -6.40 -36.41 -59.88
N TRP A 611 -6.06 -37.48 -59.17
CA TRP A 611 -7.02 -38.47 -58.75
C TRP A 611 -7.36 -38.24 -57.28
N LEU A 612 -8.64 -38.33 -56.93
CA LEU A 612 -9.09 -38.29 -55.55
C LEU A 612 -9.83 -39.57 -55.22
N GLY A 613 -9.77 -39.97 -53.96
CA GLY A 613 -10.44 -41.16 -53.47
C GLY A 613 -10.63 -41.10 -51.98
N PHE A 614 -11.56 -41.91 -51.48
CA PHE A 614 -11.90 -41.96 -50.07
C PHE A 614 -11.38 -43.26 -49.45
N GLY A 615 -10.77 -43.16 -48.28
CA GLY A 615 -10.15 -44.28 -47.58
C GLY A 615 -11.16 -45.26 -47.02
N THR A 616 -10.71 -46.45 -46.64
CA THR A 616 -11.56 -47.49 -46.04
C THR A 616 -11.87 -47.28 -44.55
N GLY A 617 -11.31 -46.23 -43.92
CA GLY A 617 -11.51 -45.91 -42.50
C GLY A 617 -12.92 -45.38 -42.18
N ALA A 618 -13.28 -45.33 -40.90
CA ALA A 618 -14.61 -44.89 -40.44
C ALA A 618 -14.94 -43.44 -40.84
N SER A 619 -13.91 -42.61 -40.99
CA SER A 619 -14.03 -41.20 -41.41
C SER A 619 -13.98 -41.05 -42.95
N ASN A 620 -13.79 -42.15 -43.69
CA ASN A 620 -13.61 -42.17 -45.14
C ASN A 620 -12.58 -41.12 -45.62
N ASN A 621 -11.44 -41.03 -44.94
CA ASN A 621 -10.48 -39.94 -45.17
C ASN A 621 -10.14 -39.78 -46.65
N LEU A 622 -10.32 -38.57 -47.17
CA LEU A 622 -9.99 -38.24 -48.55
C LEU A 622 -8.47 -38.15 -48.72
N ASN A 623 -7.93 -38.81 -49.74
CA ASN A 623 -6.59 -38.50 -50.25
C ASN A 623 -6.66 -38.18 -51.72
N THR A 624 -5.68 -37.43 -52.18
CA THR A 624 -5.49 -37.03 -53.57
C THR A 624 -4.10 -37.44 -54.02
N SER A 625 -3.96 -37.81 -55.29
CA SER A 625 -2.65 -38.00 -55.89
C SER A 625 -1.90 -36.68 -56.01
N GLU A 626 -0.62 -36.76 -56.38
CA GLU A 626 0.06 -35.62 -56.99
C GLU A 626 -0.71 -35.12 -58.23
N SER A 627 -0.52 -33.83 -58.54
CA SER A 627 -1.14 -33.19 -59.70
C SER A 627 -0.25 -33.32 -60.93
N PHE A 628 -0.87 -33.56 -62.07
CA PHE A 628 -0.24 -33.72 -63.37
C PHE A 628 -0.80 -32.67 -64.34
N ASP A 629 -0.01 -32.31 -65.35
CA ASP A 629 -0.42 -31.34 -66.37
C ASP A 629 -0.78 -32.04 -67.69
N TYR A 630 -1.98 -31.75 -68.19
CA TYR A 630 -2.49 -32.22 -69.48
C TYR A 630 -2.72 -31.04 -70.45
N VAL A 631 -1.95 -30.96 -71.52
CA VAL A 631 -1.85 -29.83 -72.44
C VAL A 631 -2.64 -30.07 -73.73
N VAL A 632 -3.40 -29.04 -74.13
CA VAL A 632 -4.01 -28.85 -75.46
C VAL A 632 -3.52 -27.50 -76.02
N ASN A 633 -2.89 -27.46 -77.20
CA ASN A 633 -2.15 -26.26 -77.67
C ASN A 633 -3.03 -25.05 -78.16
N ALA A 634 -2.59 -23.78 -77.94
CA ALA A 634 -3.36 -22.49 -78.00
C ALA A 634 -2.81 -21.29 -78.85
N SER A 635 -3.62 -20.25 -79.15
CA SER A 635 -3.28 -18.95 -79.83
C SER A 635 -2.98 -17.78 -78.86
N PRO A 636 -2.34 -16.63 -79.24
CA PRO A 636 -1.81 -15.66 -78.26
C PRO A 636 -2.78 -14.69 -77.54
N GLU A 637 -2.58 -14.46 -76.23
CA GLU A 637 -3.39 -13.59 -75.33
C GLU A 637 -2.52 -12.96 -74.21
N ILE A 638 -2.84 -11.73 -73.74
CA ILE A 638 -2.09 -11.05 -72.66
C ILE A 638 -2.98 -10.68 -71.45
N SER A 639 -2.39 -10.64 -70.25
CA SER A 639 -2.99 -10.11 -69.02
C SER A 639 -2.16 -9.00 -68.39
N LEU A 640 -2.84 -8.14 -67.63
CA LEU A 640 -2.27 -7.07 -66.84
C LEU A 640 -2.93 -7.08 -65.47
N SER A 641 -2.14 -7.18 -64.40
CA SER A 641 -2.63 -7.08 -63.01
C SER A 641 -1.80 -6.07 -62.21
N VAL A 642 -2.46 -5.33 -61.33
CA VAL A 642 -1.78 -4.46 -60.36
C VAL A 642 -1.33 -5.32 -59.19
N ILE A 643 -0.03 -5.30 -58.90
CA ILE A 643 0.59 -5.98 -57.76
C ILE A 643 0.61 -5.05 -56.55
N TYR A 644 0.93 -3.78 -56.78
CA TYR A 644 0.88 -2.78 -55.73
C TYR A 644 0.46 -1.42 -56.30
N PRO A 645 -0.41 -0.67 -55.61
CA PRO A 645 -1.11 -1.10 -54.40
C PRO A 645 -2.26 -2.07 -54.72
N GLY A 646 -2.44 -3.10 -53.89
CA GLY A 646 -3.50 -4.11 -54.07
C GLY A 646 -4.91 -3.64 -53.69
N THR A 647 -5.01 -2.50 -53.00
CA THR A 647 -6.24 -1.84 -52.56
C THR A 647 -6.03 -0.32 -52.57
N ASN A 648 -7.07 0.44 -52.21
CA ASN A 648 -6.93 1.87 -51.99
C ASN A 648 -5.95 2.15 -50.83
N ILE A 649 -5.02 3.09 -51.01
CA ILE A 649 -3.97 3.40 -50.03
C ILE A 649 -4.03 4.86 -49.59
N ASN A 650 -3.58 5.10 -48.36
CA ASN A 650 -3.29 6.45 -47.86
C ASN A 650 -1.78 6.68 -47.91
N VAL A 651 -1.36 7.85 -48.39
CA VAL A 651 0.06 8.24 -48.47
C VAL A 651 0.24 9.60 -47.82
N THR A 652 1.29 9.77 -47.03
CA THR A 652 1.57 11.07 -46.40
C THR A 652 2.08 12.04 -47.47
N THR A 653 1.65 13.30 -47.41
CA THR A 653 2.03 14.32 -48.41
C THR A 653 3.56 14.42 -48.58
N GLY A 654 4.03 14.52 -49.83
CA GLY A 654 5.46 14.65 -50.17
C GLY A 654 6.26 13.34 -50.21
N THR A 655 5.66 12.21 -49.82
CA THR A 655 6.33 10.89 -49.85
C THR A 655 6.19 10.18 -51.20
N PHE A 656 7.09 9.24 -51.51
CA PHE A 656 7.01 8.37 -52.67
C PHE A 656 6.29 7.05 -52.32
N PHE A 657 5.51 6.56 -53.27
CA PHE A 657 4.96 5.20 -53.29
C PHE A 657 5.22 4.56 -54.65
N ASN A 658 5.26 3.24 -54.73
CA ASN A 658 5.37 2.54 -56.02
C ASN A 658 3.99 2.18 -56.57
N VAL A 659 3.90 2.03 -57.89
CA VAL A 659 2.81 1.34 -58.60
C VAL A 659 3.47 0.25 -59.43
N SER A 660 3.20 -1.00 -59.07
CA SER A 660 3.83 -2.17 -59.68
C SER A 660 2.75 -2.98 -60.38
N VAL A 661 2.95 -3.29 -61.66
CA VAL A 661 2.03 -4.11 -62.45
C VAL A 661 2.76 -5.30 -63.06
N ASN A 662 2.10 -6.45 -63.05
CA ASN A 662 2.60 -7.66 -63.68
C ASN A 662 1.91 -7.86 -65.03
N ILE A 663 2.70 -7.90 -66.10
CA ILE A 663 2.24 -8.19 -67.45
C ILE A 663 2.53 -9.65 -67.74
N SER A 664 1.53 -10.42 -68.17
CA SER A 664 1.73 -11.82 -68.55
C SER A 664 1.27 -12.07 -69.98
N CYS A 665 2.04 -12.84 -70.74
CA CYS A 665 1.57 -13.46 -71.96
C CYS A 665 0.87 -14.78 -71.57
N LEU A 666 -0.45 -14.82 -71.59
CA LEU A 666 -1.24 -15.94 -71.07
C LEU A 666 -1.16 -17.18 -71.96
N THR A 667 -1.30 -16.99 -73.26
CA THR A 667 -1.29 -18.06 -74.26
C THR A 667 -0.52 -17.58 -75.48
N GLY A 668 -0.03 -18.48 -76.35
CA GLY A 668 0.78 -18.16 -77.54
C GLY A 668 2.04 -17.32 -77.25
N THR A 669 2.77 -16.89 -78.28
CA THR A 669 3.96 -16.00 -78.08
C THR A 669 3.55 -14.55 -78.32
N CYS A 670 3.69 -13.66 -77.32
CA CYS A 670 3.16 -12.30 -77.35
C CYS A 670 4.16 -11.22 -77.79
N GLY A 671 5.47 -11.42 -77.62
CA GLY A 671 6.48 -10.40 -77.95
C GLY A 671 6.52 -9.24 -76.93
N ALA A 672 7.10 -8.09 -77.30
CA ALA A 672 7.20 -6.92 -76.41
C ALA A 672 5.83 -6.27 -76.17
N ILE A 673 5.61 -5.73 -74.97
CA ILE A 673 4.34 -5.14 -74.52
C ILE A 673 4.61 -3.77 -73.88
N ASP A 674 3.88 -2.74 -74.30
CA ASP A 674 4.01 -1.36 -73.80
C ASP A 674 3.02 -1.05 -72.68
N VAL A 675 3.51 -0.58 -71.52
CA VAL A 675 2.74 -0.34 -70.29
C VAL A 675 2.70 1.15 -69.93
N SER A 676 1.50 1.73 -69.85
CA SER A 676 1.28 3.13 -69.45
C SER A 676 0.59 3.25 -68.10
N LEU A 677 0.96 4.25 -67.29
CA LEU A 677 0.28 4.62 -66.03
C LEU A 677 -0.50 5.94 -66.17
N LYS A 678 -1.76 5.93 -65.77
CA LYS A 678 -2.62 7.13 -65.76
C LYS A 678 -3.11 7.44 -64.35
N SER A 679 -3.19 8.73 -64.03
CA SER A 679 -3.83 9.28 -62.83
C SER A 679 -4.97 10.22 -63.25
N ASN A 680 -6.19 9.99 -62.76
CA ASN A 680 -7.42 10.69 -63.14
C ASN A 680 -7.58 10.85 -64.68
N GLY A 681 -7.39 9.75 -65.41
CA GLY A 681 -7.61 9.66 -66.86
C GLY A 681 -6.50 10.24 -67.76
N SER A 682 -5.50 10.92 -67.20
CA SER A 682 -4.33 11.45 -67.93
C SER A 682 -3.06 10.68 -67.59
N LEU A 683 -2.09 10.62 -68.52
CA LEU A 683 -0.78 10.01 -68.23
C LEU A 683 -0.13 10.69 -67.03
N THR A 684 0.36 9.89 -66.08
CA THR A 684 1.09 10.41 -64.92
C THR A 684 2.36 11.12 -65.39
N ASN A 685 2.59 12.32 -64.86
CA ASN A 685 3.65 13.22 -65.33
C ASN A 685 5.05 12.62 -65.07
N ILE A 686 5.97 12.75 -66.01
CA ILE A 686 7.37 12.31 -65.86
C ILE A 686 8.31 13.45 -65.43
N THR A 687 7.79 14.67 -65.33
CA THR A 687 8.54 15.86 -64.92
C THR A 687 8.53 15.97 -63.40
N ALA A 688 9.72 16.03 -62.78
CA ALA A 688 9.86 16.17 -61.32
C ALA A 688 9.09 17.40 -60.79
N GLY A 689 8.28 17.20 -59.75
CA GLY A 689 7.41 18.23 -59.17
C GLY A 689 6.06 18.42 -59.88
N GLY A 690 5.73 17.58 -60.87
CA GLY A 690 4.42 17.59 -61.52
C GLY A 690 3.27 17.30 -60.54
N LEU A 691 2.19 18.07 -60.64
CA LEU A 691 0.98 17.88 -59.84
C LEU A 691 -0.08 17.08 -60.60
N PRO A 692 -0.94 16.29 -59.92
CA PRO A 692 -0.89 15.96 -58.49
C PRO A 692 0.16 14.88 -58.16
N PHE A 693 0.67 14.19 -59.17
CA PHE A 693 1.73 13.20 -59.04
C PHE A 693 2.73 13.32 -60.18
N TYR A 694 3.98 12.97 -59.90
CA TYR A 694 4.97 12.69 -60.92
C TYR A 694 5.66 11.36 -60.64
N THR A 695 6.12 10.70 -61.70
CA THR A 695 6.94 9.50 -61.62
C THR A 695 8.40 9.78 -61.97
N ASN A 696 9.31 8.99 -61.41
CA ASN A 696 10.74 9.04 -61.74
C ASN A 696 11.13 8.14 -62.95
N ALA A 697 10.16 7.51 -63.61
CA ALA A 697 10.40 6.67 -64.77
C ALA A 697 10.96 7.46 -65.96
N SER A 698 11.80 6.80 -66.78
CA SER A 698 12.39 7.41 -67.99
C SER A 698 11.37 7.68 -69.10
N GLY A 699 10.18 7.08 -69.02
CA GLY A 699 9.07 7.25 -69.97
C GLY A 699 7.75 6.72 -69.41
N ASN A 700 6.67 7.07 -70.10
CA ASN A 700 5.32 6.56 -69.85
C ASN A 700 4.58 6.57 -71.20
N PRO A 701 4.55 5.45 -71.95
CA PRO A 701 4.75 4.06 -71.51
C PRO A 701 6.20 3.59 -71.26
N LEU A 702 6.32 2.43 -70.58
CA LEU A 702 7.52 1.58 -70.48
C LEU A 702 7.29 0.24 -71.22
N SER A 703 8.27 -0.23 -71.99
CA SER A 703 8.17 -1.49 -72.77
C SER A 703 8.81 -2.67 -72.04
N THR A 704 8.21 -3.86 -72.14
CA THR A 704 8.79 -5.12 -71.65
C THR A 704 9.88 -5.67 -72.56
N SER A 705 10.67 -6.61 -72.06
CA SER A 705 11.79 -7.28 -72.74
C SER A 705 11.38 -8.26 -73.86
N GLY A 706 10.09 -8.60 -73.98
CA GLY A 706 9.54 -9.54 -74.96
C GLY A 706 9.11 -10.87 -74.35
N LEU A 707 7.82 -11.19 -74.38
CA LEU A 707 7.23 -12.31 -73.64
C LEU A 707 6.77 -13.48 -74.54
N GLY A 708 7.18 -14.69 -74.17
CA GLY A 708 6.64 -15.96 -74.69
C GLY A 708 5.46 -16.48 -73.86
N SER A 709 4.82 -17.57 -74.31
CA SER A 709 3.65 -18.15 -73.63
C SER A 709 3.95 -18.47 -72.16
N GLY A 710 3.09 -18.01 -71.27
CA GLY A 710 3.21 -18.21 -69.82
C GLY A 710 4.26 -17.33 -69.12
N SER A 711 5.01 -16.51 -69.86
CA SER A 711 6.01 -15.60 -69.25
C SER A 711 5.39 -14.28 -68.85
N SER A 712 5.93 -13.70 -67.77
CA SER A 712 5.50 -12.43 -67.22
C SER A 712 6.67 -11.50 -66.92
N GLU A 713 6.42 -10.19 -66.93
CA GLU A 713 7.39 -9.17 -66.55
C GLU A 713 6.73 -8.09 -65.69
N LEU A 714 7.45 -7.69 -64.64
CA LEU A 714 7.02 -6.66 -63.70
C LEU A 714 7.46 -5.27 -64.18
N VAL A 715 6.52 -4.34 -64.27
CA VAL A 715 6.78 -2.93 -64.56
C VAL A 715 6.45 -2.10 -63.33
N VAL A 716 7.40 -1.27 -62.89
CA VAL A 716 7.28 -0.47 -61.65
C VAL A 716 7.45 1.02 -61.95
N PHE A 717 6.48 1.81 -61.53
CA PHE A 717 6.54 3.27 -61.48
C PHE A 717 6.71 3.71 -60.02
N TRP A 718 7.74 4.49 -59.68
CA TRP A 718 7.76 5.20 -58.38
C TRP A 718 7.13 6.57 -58.57
N VAL A 719 6.17 6.91 -57.71
CA VAL A 719 5.26 8.05 -57.84
C VAL A 719 5.34 8.89 -56.57
N ASN A 720 5.59 10.19 -56.68
CA ASN A 720 5.59 11.11 -55.54
C ASN A 720 4.21 11.75 -55.35
N ALA A 721 3.72 11.76 -54.11
CA ALA A 721 2.46 12.39 -53.71
C ALA A 721 2.63 13.89 -53.44
N SER A 722 2.85 14.68 -54.49
CA SER A 722 3.08 16.13 -54.42
C SER A 722 1.82 16.99 -54.50
N GLY A 723 0.64 16.38 -54.66
CA GLY A 723 -0.66 17.04 -54.81
C GLY A 723 -1.33 17.45 -53.51
N ASN A 724 -2.52 18.06 -53.64
CA ASN A 724 -3.34 18.42 -52.48
C ASN A 724 -3.91 17.19 -51.77
N ILE A 725 -4.20 17.33 -50.47
CA ILE A 725 -4.94 16.34 -49.65
C ILE A 725 -6.28 16.05 -50.32
N SER A 726 -6.35 14.93 -51.04
CA SER A 726 -7.49 14.46 -51.80
C SER A 726 -7.28 13.01 -52.21
N THR A 727 -8.28 12.42 -52.89
CA THR A 727 -8.26 11.05 -53.39
C THR A 727 -8.21 11.05 -54.92
N TYR A 728 -7.31 10.27 -55.50
CA TYR A 728 -7.06 10.20 -56.94
C TYR A 728 -7.10 8.76 -57.46
N GLU A 729 -7.72 8.53 -58.62
CA GLU A 729 -7.84 7.21 -59.25
C GLU A 729 -6.66 6.95 -60.20
N PHE A 730 -6.14 5.72 -60.19
CA PHE A 730 -5.05 5.26 -61.06
C PHE A 730 -5.45 4.04 -61.89
N LEU A 731 -5.00 4.01 -63.16
CA LEU A 731 -5.20 2.91 -64.11
C LEU A 731 -3.91 2.63 -64.89
N SER A 732 -3.63 1.36 -65.16
CA SER A 732 -2.55 0.92 -66.04
C SER A 732 -3.09 0.31 -67.33
N TYR A 733 -2.39 0.50 -68.44
CA TYR A 733 -2.75 -0.03 -69.77
C TYR A 733 -1.57 -0.77 -70.38
N ALA A 734 -1.80 -1.93 -70.98
CA ALA A 734 -0.79 -2.74 -71.66
C ALA A 734 -1.24 -3.11 -73.07
N ASN A 735 -0.37 -2.98 -74.08
CA ASN A 735 -0.65 -3.45 -75.44
C ASN A 735 0.57 -4.14 -76.03
N VAL A 736 0.38 -5.23 -76.78
CA VAL A 736 1.46 -5.85 -77.55
C VAL A 736 2.01 -4.82 -78.54
N SER A 737 3.30 -4.53 -78.47
CA SER A 737 3.97 -3.46 -79.22
C SER A 737 3.84 -3.63 -80.74
N THR A 738 3.70 -4.87 -81.23
CA THR A 738 3.53 -5.18 -82.66
C THR A 738 2.07 -5.32 -83.09
N ASN A 739 1.12 -5.40 -82.17
CA ASN A 739 -0.32 -5.46 -82.48
C ASN A 739 -1.13 -4.85 -81.33
N SER A 740 -1.42 -3.56 -81.45
CA SER A 740 -2.19 -2.80 -80.45
C SER A 740 -3.65 -3.24 -80.29
N SER A 741 -4.13 -4.20 -81.09
CA SER A 741 -5.44 -4.82 -80.92
C SER A 741 -5.45 -5.90 -79.83
N ILE A 742 -4.26 -6.34 -79.39
CA ILE A 742 -4.06 -7.29 -78.31
C ILE A 742 -3.57 -6.48 -77.10
N GLY A 743 -4.53 -6.09 -76.26
CA GLY A 743 -4.34 -5.16 -75.17
C GLY A 743 -5.10 -5.57 -73.91
N ASN A 744 -4.70 -5.02 -72.76
CA ASN A 744 -5.39 -5.21 -71.48
C ASN A 744 -5.29 -3.95 -70.61
N ILE A 745 -6.23 -3.77 -69.68
CA ILE A 745 -6.34 -2.63 -68.76
C ILE A 745 -6.47 -3.16 -67.33
N SER A 746 -5.81 -2.52 -66.38
CA SER A 746 -5.94 -2.90 -64.97
C SER A 746 -7.26 -2.44 -64.36
N SER A 747 -7.64 -3.04 -63.23
CA SER A 747 -8.63 -2.44 -62.33
C SER A 747 -8.13 -1.09 -61.79
N PRO A 748 -9.03 -0.12 -61.56
CA PRO A 748 -8.67 1.15 -60.92
C PRO A 748 -8.39 0.97 -59.42
N PHE A 749 -7.52 1.82 -58.87
CA PHE A 749 -7.34 1.97 -57.42
C PHE A 749 -7.20 3.44 -57.03
N ASN A 750 -7.56 3.76 -55.79
CA ASN A 750 -7.51 5.12 -55.27
C ASN A 750 -6.32 5.34 -54.32
N VAL A 751 -5.70 6.50 -54.44
CA VAL A 751 -4.64 6.97 -53.53
C VAL A 751 -5.11 8.24 -52.84
N SER A 752 -5.19 8.24 -51.49
CA SER A 752 -5.56 9.42 -50.69
C SER A 752 -4.36 10.01 -49.94
N ILE A 753 -4.18 11.32 -50.00
CA ILE A 753 -3.04 12.00 -49.34
C ILE A 753 -3.44 12.46 -47.90
N VAL A 754 -2.66 12.18 -46.81
CA VAL A 754 -3.02 12.39 -45.34
C VAL A 754 -1.91 12.99 -44.40
N GLU A 755 -2.20 13.27 -43.10
CA GLU A 755 -1.38 13.92 -42.00
C GLU A 755 -0.98 12.93 -40.81
N GLY A 756 -0.04 13.23 -39.84
CA GLY A 756 0.60 12.26 -38.85
C GLY A 756 0.47 12.46 -37.28
N ALA A 757 1.03 11.58 -36.39
CA ALA A 757 0.75 11.39 -34.90
C ALA A 757 1.86 11.77 -33.83
N SER A 758 1.60 11.72 -32.48
CA SER A 758 2.37 12.39 -31.36
C SER A 758 2.95 11.57 -30.15
N ILE A 759 4.08 12.00 -29.53
CA ILE A 759 4.91 11.37 -28.44
C ILE A 759 5.41 12.37 -27.34
N PHE A 760 5.75 11.94 -26.09
CA PHE A 760 6.21 12.82 -24.98
C PHE A 760 7.12 12.18 -23.89
N SER A 761 7.85 12.99 -23.10
CA SER A 761 8.68 12.61 -21.93
C SER A 761 8.77 13.72 -20.85
N ILE A 762 9.15 13.35 -19.61
CA ILE A 762 9.42 14.27 -18.48
C ILE A 762 10.78 13.99 -17.84
N ASP A 763 11.43 15.01 -17.30
CA ASP A 763 12.74 14.93 -16.64
C ASP A 763 12.72 15.68 -15.28
N LEU A 764 13.19 15.05 -14.21
CA LEU A 764 13.18 15.60 -12.85
C LEU A 764 14.52 16.26 -12.53
N SER A 765 14.52 17.36 -11.77
CA SER A 765 15.76 17.96 -11.27
C SER A 765 16.55 17.00 -10.37
N THR A 766 17.86 17.22 -10.21
CA THR A 766 18.73 16.37 -9.38
C THR A 766 18.29 16.32 -7.92
N SER A 767 17.80 17.42 -7.38
CA SER A 767 17.31 17.48 -5.99
C SER A 767 15.93 16.82 -5.87
N LEU A 768 15.07 16.94 -6.89
CA LEU A 768 13.71 16.36 -6.88
C LEU A 768 13.68 14.86 -7.18
N SER A 769 14.70 14.36 -7.89
CA SER A 769 14.89 12.92 -8.13
C SER A 769 15.39 12.16 -6.90
N GLN A 770 15.75 12.88 -5.83
CA GLN A 770 16.02 12.33 -4.50
C GLN A 770 14.80 12.49 -3.59
N GLU A 771 14.88 12.00 -2.35
CA GLU A 771 13.83 12.22 -1.35
C GLU A 771 13.77 13.69 -0.92
N ILE A 772 12.56 14.22 -0.74
CA ILE A 772 12.37 15.52 -0.09
C ILE A 772 12.47 15.34 1.42
N ASN A 773 13.14 16.25 2.12
CA ASN A 773 13.36 16.13 3.55
C ASN A 773 13.30 17.45 4.33
N TRP A 774 13.02 17.35 5.62
CA TRP A 774 12.98 18.44 6.59
C TRP A 774 13.78 18.06 7.82
N THR A 775 14.49 19.02 8.41
CA THR A 775 15.14 18.86 9.71
C THR A 775 14.44 19.75 10.74
N LEU A 776 13.68 19.13 11.64
CA LEU A 776 12.92 19.82 12.68
C LEU A 776 13.77 19.94 13.95
N ALA A 777 14.45 21.08 14.13
CA ALA A 777 15.33 21.30 15.29
C ALA A 777 14.59 21.82 16.54
N THR A 778 13.42 22.43 16.34
CA THR A 778 12.55 22.97 17.38
C THR A 778 11.11 22.64 17.04
N LEU A 779 10.22 22.50 18.02
CA LEU A 779 8.79 22.26 17.81
C LEU A 779 7.95 23.19 18.70
N PRO A 780 6.74 23.58 18.28
CA PRO A 780 6.11 23.28 16.99
C PRO A 780 6.77 24.05 15.83
N VAL A 781 6.64 23.53 14.60
CA VAL A 781 6.97 24.28 13.38
C VAL A 781 5.74 24.42 12.51
N PHE A 782 5.65 25.57 11.85
CA PHE A 782 4.60 25.84 10.89
C PHE A 782 5.24 26.13 9.55
N ASN A 783 4.81 25.41 8.52
CA ASN A 783 5.14 25.71 7.14
C ASN A 783 6.65 25.73 6.85
N GLN A 784 7.43 24.91 7.57
CA GLN A 784 8.87 24.81 7.36
C GLN A 784 9.12 24.21 5.97
N SER A 785 9.97 24.87 5.18
CA SER A 785 10.30 24.40 3.84
C SER A 785 11.20 23.16 3.87
N ALA A 786 11.06 22.30 2.85
CA ALA A 786 12.00 21.21 2.65
C ALA A 786 13.38 21.74 2.28
N ASN A 787 14.43 21.01 2.67
CA ASN A 787 15.80 21.32 2.29
C ASN A 787 15.91 21.33 0.75
N GLY A 788 16.50 22.38 0.17
CA GLY A 788 16.55 22.60 -1.30
C GLY A 788 15.50 23.57 -1.86
N ASN A 789 14.53 24.01 -1.05
CA ASN A 789 13.56 25.06 -1.45
C ASN A 789 14.10 26.50 -1.38
N ASN A 790 15.38 26.66 -1.00
CA ASN A 790 16.13 27.92 -0.94
C ASN A 790 15.35 29.08 -0.26
N ASP A 791 15.22 29.00 1.07
CA ASP A 791 14.30 29.79 1.92
C ASP A 791 14.50 31.31 1.98
N SER A 792 15.58 31.86 1.39
CA SER A 792 15.79 33.30 1.37
C SER A 792 15.07 33.95 0.18
N GLY A 793 13.73 34.03 0.26
CA GLY A 793 12.82 35.02 -0.36
C GLY A 793 12.80 35.25 -1.89
N ASN A 794 13.86 34.94 -2.65
CA ASN A 794 13.99 35.20 -4.09
C ASN A 794 14.90 34.20 -4.81
N LEU A 795 15.33 33.14 -4.12
CA LEU A 795 16.17 32.11 -4.74
C LEU A 795 15.31 31.10 -5.50
N VAL A 796 15.87 30.61 -6.60
CA VAL A 796 15.25 29.60 -7.46
C VAL A 796 15.12 28.30 -6.69
N SER A 797 13.95 27.66 -6.77
CA SER A 797 13.73 26.33 -6.22
C SER A 797 14.59 25.32 -6.98
N GLU A 798 15.24 24.42 -6.24
CA GLU A 798 15.96 23.30 -6.85
C GLU A 798 15.01 22.18 -7.30
N PHE A 799 13.72 22.25 -6.97
CA PHE A 799 12.72 21.28 -7.37
C PHE A 799 11.96 21.73 -8.61
N PHE A 800 12.18 21.05 -9.74
CA PHE A 800 11.45 21.30 -10.98
C PHE A 800 11.35 20.05 -11.87
N VAL A 801 10.37 20.07 -12.76
CA VAL A 801 10.13 19.05 -13.80
C VAL A 801 10.15 19.70 -15.18
N ASN A 802 10.94 19.18 -16.11
CA ASN A 802 11.03 19.62 -17.50
C ASN A 802 10.20 18.72 -18.43
N VAL A 803 9.57 19.29 -19.45
CA VAL A 803 8.68 18.59 -20.38
C VAL A 803 9.22 18.61 -21.81
N SER A 804 9.14 17.49 -22.51
CA SER A 804 9.43 17.37 -23.95
C SER A 804 8.30 16.64 -24.69
N THR A 805 7.75 17.23 -25.75
CA THR A 805 6.66 16.66 -26.56
C THR A 805 6.91 16.83 -28.06
N GLU A 806 6.38 15.91 -28.88
CA GLU A 806 6.32 16.00 -30.34
C GLU A 806 4.91 15.62 -30.80
N GLY A 807 4.23 16.53 -31.51
CA GLY A 807 2.88 16.33 -32.04
C GLY A 807 1.70 16.52 -31.05
N GLY A 808 1.94 16.91 -29.78
CA GLY A 808 0.86 17.07 -28.80
C GLY A 808 1.27 17.77 -27.49
N LYS A 809 0.31 17.93 -26.56
CA LYS A 809 0.48 18.53 -25.22
C LYS A 809 0.18 17.51 -24.12
N ILE A 810 0.65 17.75 -22.89
CA ILE A 810 0.46 16.84 -21.74
C ILE A 810 -0.13 17.53 -20.50
N ASP A 811 -0.71 16.75 -19.60
CA ASP A 811 -1.02 17.12 -18.21
C ASP A 811 -0.10 16.36 -17.24
N LEU A 812 0.28 16.98 -16.12
CA LEU A 812 1.28 16.48 -15.17
C LEU A 812 0.72 16.40 -13.73
N TYR A 813 0.99 15.29 -13.06
CA TYR A 813 0.48 14.97 -11.72
C TYR A 813 1.60 14.48 -10.79
N VAL A 814 1.42 14.64 -9.47
CA VAL A 814 2.34 14.17 -8.41
C VAL A 814 1.58 13.40 -7.33
N LYS A 815 2.24 12.51 -6.59
CA LYS A 815 1.71 11.93 -5.35
C LYS A 815 2.85 11.60 -4.39
N ALA A 816 2.55 11.53 -3.10
CA ALA A 816 3.44 10.91 -2.13
C ALA A 816 3.24 9.39 -2.06
N ASN A 817 4.20 8.70 -1.46
CA ASN A 817 4.14 7.26 -1.29
C ASN A 817 3.37 6.83 -0.03
N ASP A 818 3.60 7.49 1.12
CA ASP A 818 2.98 7.20 2.43
C ASP A 818 3.11 8.42 3.38
N HIS A 819 2.67 8.29 4.64
CA HIS A 819 2.98 9.20 5.74
C HIS A 819 4.49 9.41 5.95
N LEU A 820 4.88 10.57 6.49
CA LEU A 820 6.28 10.90 6.74
C LEU A 820 6.80 10.13 7.95
N LYS A 821 8.02 9.59 7.86
CA LYS A 821 8.63 8.79 8.93
C LYS A 821 9.98 9.36 9.33
N THR A 822 10.31 9.34 10.62
CA THR A 822 11.68 9.60 11.09
C THR A 822 12.54 8.34 10.96
N SER A 823 13.87 8.48 11.08
CA SER A 823 14.77 7.33 11.24
C SER A 823 14.50 6.50 12.51
N GLY A 824 13.76 7.06 13.47
CA GLY A 824 13.28 6.39 14.69
C GLY A 824 11.90 5.75 14.54
N LEU A 825 11.30 5.76 13.34
CA LEU A 825 9.95 5.26 13.01
C LEU A 825 8.78 6.09 13.56
N ASP A 826 9.01 7.31 14.02
CA ASP A 826 7.91 8.22 14.36
C ASP A 826 7.16 8.62 13.09
N ILE A 827 5.83 8.53 13.13
CA ILE A 827 4.97 8.82 11.98
C ILE A 827 4.40 10.23 12.14
N LEU A 828 4.56 11.05 11.10
CA LEU A 828 3.85 12.31 10.92
C LEU A 828 2.90 12.16 9.73
N SER A 829 1.61 12.38 9.98
CA SER A 829 0.57 12.23 8.96
C SER A 829 0.88 13.08 7.73
N ILE A 830 0.60 12.55 6.54
CA ILE A 830 0.75 13.25 5.26
C ILE A 830 -0.12 14.51 5.17
N SER A 831 -1.19 14.60 5.97
CA SER A 831 -2.02 15.80 6.09
C SER A 831 -1.24 17.05 6.53
N ASN A 832 -0.07 16.86 7.11
CA ASN A 832 0.80 17.92 7.60
C ASN A 832 1.78 18.43 6.52
N GLU A 833 1.82 17.78 5.36
CA GLU A 833 2.62 18.15 4.22
C GLU A 833 1.79 18.92 3.19
N THR A 834 2.34 20.05 2.74
CA THR A 834 1.73 20.87 1.70
C THR A 834 2.74 21.26 0.64
N TYR A 835 2.29 21.58 -0.57
CA TYR A 835 3.14 22.02 -1.65
C TYR A 835 2.56 23.21 -2.42
N SER A 836 3.43 23.92 -3.12
CA SER A 836 3.09 24.99 -4.06
C SER A 836 3.81 24.74 -5.37
N PHE A 837 3.23 25.17 -6.49
CA PHE A 837 3.87 25.04 -7.79
C PHE A 837 3.64 26.27 -8.67
N ASN A 838 4.53 26.50 -9.63
CA ASN A 838 4.40 27.56 -10.63
C ASN A 838 5.08 27.16 -11.94
N LYS A 839 4.46 27.49 -13.08
CA LYS A 839 4.98 27.18 -14.42
C LYS A 839 5.94 28.24 -14.98
N THR A 840 5.99 29.42 -14.37
CA THR A 840 6.70 30.60 -14.92
C THR A 840 7.64 31.25 -13.91
N ASN A 841 7.33 31.15 -12.62
CA ASN A 841 8.14 31.71 -11.56
C ASN A 841 8.97 30.61 -10.88
N SER A 842 10.26 30.63 -11.15
CA SER A 842 11.21 29.62 -10.67
C SER A 842 11.52 29.71 -9.17
N SER A 843 11.16 30.80 -8.48
CA SER A 843 11.24 30.89 -7.01
C SER A 843 9.94 30.47 -6.29
N VAL A 844 8.88 30.19 -7.07
CA VAL A 844 7.53 29.76 -6.68
C VAL A 844 6.88 30.55 -5.51
N PRO A 845 6.62 31.86 -5.63
CA PRO A 845 5.86 32.63 -4.62
C PRO A 845 4.36 32.64 -4.97
N SER A 846 3.79 31.46 -5.17
CA SER A 846 2.34 31.25 -5.05
C SER A 846 2.03 31.09 -3.56
N ASP A 847 1.07 31.85 -3.03
CA ASP A 847 0.66 31.70 -1.62
C ASP A 847 -0.25 30.47 -1.41
N ASN A 848 -0.76 29.88 -2.50
CA ASN A 848 -1.59 28.68 -2.44
C ASN A 848 -0.74 27.47 -2.04
N ARG A 849 -1.15 26.83 -0.94
CA ARG A 849 -0.57 25.59 -0.41
C ARG A 849 -1.61 24.49 -0.55
N TYR A 850 -1.30 23.50 -1.37
CA TYR A 850 -2.14 22.33 -1.60
C TYR A 850 -1.70 21.21 -0.68
N SER A 851 -2.64 20.49 -0.07
CA SER A 851 -2.33 19.28 0.70
C SER A 851 -1.84 18.17 -0.22
N LEU A 852 -0.78 17.48 0.18
CA LEU A 852 -0.29 16.33 -0.57
C LEU A 852 -1.11 15.07 -0.23
N SER A 853 -1.30 14.18 -1.19
CA SER A 853 -1.99 12.90 -0.99
C SER A 853 -1.26 11.74 -1.68
N THR A 854 -1.75 10.53 -1.45
CA THR A 854 -1.25 9.28 -2.05
C THR A 854 -1.91 8.93 -3.39
N ASN A 855 -2.75 9.83 -3.95
CA ASN A 855 -3.45 9.65 -5.23
C ASN A 855 -3.07 10.75 -6.24
N PHE A 856 -2.80 10.37 -7.50
CA PHE A 856 -2.42 11.31 -8.55
C PHE A 856 -3.55 12.28 -8.90
N SER A 857 -4.80 11.81 -8.91
CA SER A 857 -5.96 12.61 -9.31
C SER A 857 -6.21 13.81 -8.41
N ASP A 858 -5.71 13.79 -7.17
CA ASP A 858 -5.88 14.88 -6.21
C ASP A 858 -4.87 16.03 -6.45
N ASN A 859 -3.81 15.78 -7.23
CA ASN A 859 -2.58 16.56 -7.24
C ASN A 859 -2.09 16.88 -8.66
N GLN A 860 -2.92 17.58 -9.44
CA GLN A 860 -2.55 18.05 -10.77
C GLN A 860 -1.65 19.31 -10.67
N ILE A 861 -0.43 19.21 -11.18
CA ILE A 861 0.61 20.27 -11.11
C ILE A 861 0.92 20.91 -12.46
N GLY A 862 0.33 20.40 -13.54
CA GLY A 862 0.49 20.98 -14.87
C GLY A 862 -0.62 20.57 -15.82
N THR A 863 -0.98 21.50 -16.71
CA THR A 863 -2.04 21.32 -17.71
C THR A 863 -1.59 21.87 -19.05
N SER A 864 -1.89 21.13 -20.12
CA SER A 864 -1.59 21.50 -21.52
C SER A 864 -0.16 21.99 -21.73
N LEU A 865 0.80 21.30 -21.12
CA LEU A 865 2.23 21.59 -21.21
C LEU A 865 2.77 21.18 -22.58
N SER A 866 3.66 22.01 -23.11
CA SER A 866 4.32 21.85 -24.40
C SER A 866 5.80 21.52 -24.22
N SER A 867 6.45 21.07 -25.28
CA SER A 867 7.90 20.87 -25.29
C SER A 867 8.65 22.15 -24.87
N GLY A 868 9.52 22.04 -23.87
CA GLY A 868 10.29 23.14 -23.30
C GLY A 868 9.69 23.80 -22.06
N ASP A 869 8.47 23.42 -21.64
CA ASP A 869 7.88 23.91 -20.40
C ASP A 869 8.54 23.29 -19.14
N SER A 870 8.56 24.05 -18.05
CA SER A 870 9.01 23.59 -16.72
C SER A 870 7.94 23.85 -15.65
N VAL A 871 7.83 22.96 -14.68
CA VAL A 871 6.99 23.15 -13.47
C VAL A 871 7.91 23.19 -12.26
N TYR A 872 7.95 24.32 -11.56
CA TYR A 872 8.76 24.54 -10.35
C TYR A 872 7.92 24.31 -9.09
N LEU A 873 8.50 23.68 -8.06
CA LEU A 873 7.79 23.20 -6.87
C LEU A 873 8.42 23.73 -5.56
N LYS A 874 7.60 23.88 -4.52
CA LYS A 874 8.03 24.03 -3.12
C LYS A 874 7.21 23.12 -2.20
N PHE A 875 7.85 22.54 -1.20
CA PHE A 875 7.26 21.60 -0.24
C PHE A 875 7.43 22.14 1.18
N PHE A 876 6.40 21.98 2.01
CA PHE A 876 6.34 22.52 3.36
C PHE A 876 5.78 21.51 4.35
N LEU A 877 6.28 21.54 5.58
CA LEU A 877 5.86 20.68 6.68
C LEU A 877 5.44 21.51 7.90
N SER A 878 4.32 21.16 8.51
CA SER A 878 3.90 21.71 9.81
C SER A 878 3.82 20.59 10.85
N ALA A 879 4.47 20.75 12.00
CA ALA A 879 4.53 19.73 13.03
C ALA A 879 4.16 20.30 14.41
N PRO A 880 3.26 19.64 15.17
CA PRO A 880 2.84 20.07 16.50
C PRO A 880 3.95 19.87 17.55
N ALA A 881 3.78 20.48 18.74
CA ALA A 881 4.74 20.36 19.85
C ALA A 881 4.89 18.92 20.36
N SER A 882 3.86 18.08 20.18
CA SER A 882 3.83 16.67 20.56
C SER A 882 4.56 15.73 19.58
N GLN A 883 5.01 16.24 18.43
CA GLN A 883 5.77 15.45 17.46
C GLN A 883 7.21 15.24 17.94
N ALA A 884 7.90 14.19 17.48
CA ALA A 884 9.33 14.06 17.72
C ALA A 884 10.12 15.04 16.84
N ALA A 885 11.06 15.79 17.43
CA ALA A 885 12.05 16.54 16.66
C ALA A 885 12.96 15.56 15.89
N GLY A 886 13.36 15.90 14.67
CA GLY A 886 14.13 14.96 13.85
C GLY A 886 14.09 15.26 12.35
N SER A 887 14.67 14.36 11.57
CA SER A 887 14.62 14.43 10.11
C SER A 887 13.45 13.62 9.58
N TYR A 888 12.57 14.27 8.81
CA TYR A 888 11.44 13.67 8.12
C TYR A 888 11.71 13.67 6.63
N ASN A 889 11.43 12.56 5.94
CA ASN A 889 11.58 12.44 4.50
C ASN A 889 10.30 11.92 3.83
N ASN A 890 10.16 12.20 2.53
CA ASN A 890 9.12 11.64 1.67
C ASN A 890 9.67 11.34 0.27
N SER A 891 9.19 10.24 -0.32
CA SER A 891 9.45 9.86 -1.70
C SER A 891 8.23 10.17 -2.57
N LEU A 892 8.46 10.85 -3.69
CA LEU A 892 7.40 11.30 -4.60
C LEU A 892 7.37 10.50 -5.91
N SER A 893 6.18 10.37 -6.49
CA SER A 893 5.97 9.83 -7.84
C SER A 893 5.34 10.88 -8.75
N PHE A 894 5.73 10.90 -10.03
CA PHE A 894 5.22 11.84 -11.04
C PHE A 894 4.65 11.09 -12.25
N LYS A 895 3.57 11.62 -12.85
CA LYS A 895 2.94 11.01 -14.02
C LYS A 895 2.50 12.06 -15.05
N ALA A 896 2.82 11.79 -16.32
CA ALA A 896 2.42 12.60 -17.47
C ALA A 896 1.48 11.80 -18.39
N VAL A 897 0.42 12.46 -18.87
CA VAL A 897 -0.57 11.90 -19.81
C VAL A 897 -0.89 12.90 -20.90
N SER A 898 -1.43 12.45 -22.04
CA SER A 898 -1.93 13.35 -23.09
C SER A 898 -2.93 14.35 -22.52
N ALA A 899 -2.87 15.60 -22.95
CA ALA A 899 -3.70 16.68 -22.39
C ALA A 899 -5.20 16.31 -22.42
N GLY A 900 -5.88 16.47 -21.29
CA GLY A 900 -7.28 16.10 -21.09
C GLY A 900 -7.53 14.64 -20.70
N GLN A 901 -6.49 13.82 -20.53
CA GLN A 901 -6.61 12.47 -19.98
C GLN A 901 -6.40 12.45 -18.47
N ASN A 902 -7.02 11.46 -17.81
CA ASN A 902 -6.82 11.22 -16.39
C ASN A 902 -5.52 10.42 -16.16
N PRO A 903 -4.83 10.67 -15.03
CA PRO A 903 -3.58 10.01 -14.70
C PRO A 903 -3.76 8.52 -14.43
#